data_AF-A0A8D4VNE4-F1
#
_entry.id   AF-A0A8D4VNE4-F1
#
_cell.length_a   1.000
_cell.length_b   1.000
_cell.length_c   1.000
_cell.angle_alpha   90.00
_cell.angle_beta   90.00
_cell.angle_gamma   90.00
#
_symmetry.space_group_name_H-M   'P 1'
#
loop_
_entity.id
_entity.type
_entity.pdbx_description
1 polymer ?
#
loop_
_entity_poly.entity_id
_entity_poly.type
_entity_poly.pdbx_seq_one_letter_code
_entity_poly.pdbx_strand_id
1 'polypeptide(L)'
;MASDDMAAGQTATLPATAASLDYAFLRQQGMRWLERLAANSDWTDFNAHDPGITILEQLCYALSDWAYRIDYDLPDLLSRDGEDTYASLFSADLILTSRPVTLLDLRKLAIDVDGVKNAWVETLAQPQPLLYYREQDALQGNRLIGLDDSNGARAVGLKGLCRVLLEKSEALDKDGNAIVADVTNRLHAQRGLSMDFESIQVLDTQDIQLHASIEIAPDADAEAVYVGVLQRMTDYISPTVPFHSLSQCLEQGKSIDEIFDGPLLRHGFIDDGALRGMQRRTALQTSELLREIMDVAGVRMVEHLAFKTPAGLKNWSLDLEADKTPKLDARNTTLQLRRKQLPVVLDEPALLQQHLDNVRRSSATGRPNGQPGPRPAPGRDRNVARHYSLLHQFPATYGIGPAGLPGTAGAERQAQVKQLQAYLLFFDQLLANGFAQLSHVRDLFGFDDRLPQTYFAGAIDAADLNLDSLWTQPDAQARQSRLQRLLESPADAAPVDWERKNRFLDHLLARVAEQLPGNAYGQAEDGQDNAAPITADQSMAQAKQVFLRHYPEASSRRGSGFNALLEWNEDNVAGLELRLRFKLAIPAWSMDDSRAETERFYLLEHLLLRPIEADRQQQGPLLAEAAAPDPYSLQVSWVFTAAPARCQTPEFRQFVAQTVLEETPAHLRPQILWLEDADMRTFESAYRDWTLRQLALRQSGSTDQAAAIGLRDARDRLIDLLAIGYTYPLRDLPIPELTTVAYNVTAQIVVEYSQIGVSYRLCDKEHKSLSPEVKALGNGGPLTLTTPPIKEDRTFTIEATKLHGKTPAVFLRQLAAVKVGLDTTLTAQIVGAALLSPSDTPAPADARIVDYGAGVQVEIELTQEGVDYQLVRVDGKKETVLSASARGNLGAILLQADGVTEDFDIRVRATKTFDPSEHKPTQTSLLDAVLPLKVRANPAAAVTVAAPILVYGGSASVAIDKSQASANYQLLQRAIADAEFIHGGTDPKAIKVAVAGQADVLVRSPATSDGFAVVGTAQPGNGGKLTLACDGLTADTLLVVQAQKSHAVADKPPVTSTVTLNQAAAALVRPDPAVALRLHAQAADGVLAQPIEVSGGQPGVFYYFAASADGKPLAAPVYFHQHDRLDPAQNKGIGQLQVGVDLVVTPPLQAARQQAQPDLSRLPPEAPQLDASGLKTDGKLWIHAVKAQTGLDAGFERTLAELTASG
;
A
#
# COMPACT_ATOMS: atom_id res chain seq x y z
N MET A 1 -31.12 -30.00 49.16
CA MET A 1 -30.31 -31.04 49.82
C MET A 1 -30.11 -32.18 48.83
N ALA A 2 -29.10 -32.01 47.97
CA ALA A 2 -28.52 -33.00 47.06
C ALA A 2 -27.37 -32.24 46.39
N SER A 3 -26.27 -32.12 47.12
CA SER A 3 -25.00 -31.55 46.68
C SER A 3 -23.92 -32.54 47.10
N ASP A 4 -22.91 -32.67 46.24
CA ASP A 4 -21.70 -33.48 46.37
C ASP A 4 -21.85 -34.97 45.98
N ASP A 5 -21.68 -35.25 44.68
CA ASP A 5 -20.95 -36.43 44.18
C ASP A 5 -20.83 -36.42 42.64
N MET A 6 -20.13 -35.43 42.08
CA MET A 6 -19.60 -35.52 40.70
C MET A 6 -18.11 -35.16 40.68
N ALA A 7 -17.32 -35.93 41.43
CA ALA A 7 -15.88 -36.00 41.25
C ALA A 7 -15.53 -37.31 40.55
N ALA A 8 -14.76 -37.20 39.46
CA ALA A 8 -14.03 -38.29 38.79
C ALA A 8 -14.88 -39.49 38.33
N GLY A 9 -15.50 -39.36 37.16
CA GLY A 9 -15.88 -40.51 36.34
C GLY A 9 -14.62 -41.22 35.82
N GLN A 10 -13.98 -42.03 36.67
CA GLN A 10 -13.15 -43.15 36.20
C GLN A 10 -14.09 -44.10 35.46
N THR A 11 -14.10 -44.05 34.13
CA THR A 11 -14.54 -45.18 33.32
C THR A 11 -13.50 -46.30 33.45
N ALA A 12 -13.43 -46.89 34.64
CA ALA A 12 -12.84 -48.20 34.80
C ALA A 12 -13.81 -49.19 34.17
N THR A 13 -13.54 -49.59 32.94
CA THR A 13 -14.07 -50.82 32.37
C THR A 13 -13.57 -52.00 33.20
N LEU A 14 -14.23 -52.29 34.32
CA LEU A 14 -14.25 -53.65 34.85
C LEU A 14 -15.33 -54.38 34.05
N PRO A 15 -15.02 -55.29 33.09
CA PRO A 15 -14.57 -56.66 33.40
C PRO A 15 -13.84 -57.47 32.27
N ALA A 16 -12.62 -58.00 32.52
CA ALA A 16 -12.01 -59.19 31.88
C ALA A 16 -10.51 -59.34 32.23
N THR A 17 -9.86 -58.24 32.62
CA THR A 17 -8.40 -58.12 32.83
C THR A 17 -7.87 -58.76 34.11
N ALA A 18 -8.72 -59.03 35.10
CA ALA A 18 -8.29 -59.65 36.36
C ALA A 18 -7.66 -61.05 36.18
N ALA A 19 -8.13 -61.85 35.21
CA ALA A 19 -7.64 -63.22 35.02
C ALA A 19 -6.26 -63.27 34.33
N SER A 20 -5.97 -62.37 33.40
CA SER A 20 -4.66 -62.27 32.73
C SER A 20 -3.58 -61.63 33.60
N LEU A 21 -3.98 -60.85 34.61
CA LEU A 21 -3.08 -60.34 35.66
C LEU A 21 -2.82 -61.38 36.75
N ASP A 22 -3.67 -62.40 36.87
CA ASP A 22 -3.51 -63.50 37.82
C ASP A 22 -2.54 -64.56 37.27
N TYR A 23 -1.32 -64.52 37.80
CA TYR A 23 -0.28 -65.51 37.53
C TYR A 23 -0.76 -66.96 37.74
N ALA A 24 -1.51 -67.23 38.82
CA ALA A 24 -1.96 -68.59 39.13
C ALA A 24 -2.95 -69.10 38.09
N PHE A 25 -3.82 -68.21 37.60
CA PHE A 25 -4.72 -68.51 36.49
C PHE A 25 -3.95 -68.78 35.19
N LEU A 26 -3.01 -67.91 34.81
CA LEU A 26 -2.18 -68.10 33.61
C LEU A 26 -1.42 -69.42 33.66
N ARG A 27 -0.80 -69.73 34.80
CA ARG A 27 -0.12 -71.00 35.05
C ARG A 27 -1.08 -72.18 34.90
N GLN A 28 -2.27 -72.13 35.50
CA GLN A 28 -3.26 -73.20 35.38
C GLN A 28 -3.68 -73.43 33.91
N GLN A 29 -3.90 -72.37 33.14
CA GLN A 29 -4.22 -72.49 31.71
C GLN A 29 -3.03 -73.06 30.93
N GLY A 30 -1.83 -72.57 31.19
CA GLY A 30 -0.59 -73.07 30.60
C GLY A 30 -0.41 -74.57 30.83
N MET A 31 -0.61 -75.03 32.07
CA MET A 31 -0.57 -76.45 32.43
C MET A 31 -1.61 -77.26 31.64
N ARG A 32 -2.85 -76.79 31.55
CA ARG A 32 -3.90 -77.47 30.77
C ARG A 32 -3.57 -77.57 29.28
N TRP A 33 -2.97 -76.52 28.70
CA TRP A 33 -2.52 -76.55 27.32
C TRP A 33 -1.39 -77.54 27.12
N LEU A 34 -0.44 -77.56 28.04
CA LEU A 34 0.70 -78.48 28.02
C LEU A 34 0.24 -79.94 28.15
N GLU A 35 -0.65 -80.24 29.09
CA GLU A 35 -1.29 -81.57 29.25
C GLU A 35 -2.00 -82.03 27.97
N ARG A 36 -2.71 -81.12 27.29
CA ARG A 36 -3.40 -81.44 26.02
C ARG A 36 -2.42 -81.70 24.87
N LEU A 37 -1.39 -80.87 24.74
CA LEU A 37 -0.38 -81.00 23.69
C LEU A 37 0.50 -82.24 23.93
N ALA A 38 0.75 -82.58 25.19
CA ALA A 38 1.52 -83.74 25.60
C ALA A 38 0.70 -85.04 25.72
N ALA A 39 -0.62 -85.00 25.48
CA ALA A 39 -1.51 -86.15 25.65
C ALA A 39 -1.11 -87.39 24.81
N ASN A 40 -0.36 -87.17 23.72
CA ASN A 40 0.19 -88.22 22.85
C ASN A 40 1.73 -88.12 22.73
N SER A 41 2.41 -87.56 23.74
CA SER A 41 3.88 -87.44 23.77
C SER A 41 4.48 -88.18 24.96
N ASP A 42 5.82 -88.25 24.99
CA ASP A 42 6.56 -88.90 26.08
C ASP A 42 6.71 -88.00 27.33
N TRP A 43 6.16 -86.77 27.33
CA TRP A 43 6.26 -85.85 28.46
C TRP A 43 5.08 -86.05 29.44
N THR A 44 5.36 -86.74 30.56
CA THR A 44 4.34 -87.12 31.55
C THR A 44 4.53 -86.52 32.94
N ASP A 45 5.70 -85.90 33.20
CA ASP A 45 6.02 -85.25 34.48
C ASP A 45 5.74 -83.74 34.41
N PHE A 46 4.80 -83.28 35.23
CA PHE A 46 4.32 -81.90 35.27
C PHE A 46 4.61 -81.22 36.62
N ASN A 47 5.59 -81.72 37.36
CA ASN A 47 5.98 -81.20 38.67
C ASN A 47 6.94 -80.00 38.55
N ALA A 48 7.04 -79.21 39.63
CA ALA A 48 7.86 -77.99 39.67
C ALA A 48 9.38 -78.19 39.50
N HIS A 49 9.87 -79.43 39.59
CA HIS A 49 11.29 -79.73 39.38
C HIS A 49 11.64 -79.93 37.90
N ASP A 50 10.64 -80.12 37.03
CA ASP A 50 10.83 -80.25 35.59
C ASP A 50 11.19 -78.87 34.99
N PRO A 51 12.33 -78.75 34.26
CA PRO A 51 12.73 -77.51 33.61
C PRO A 51 11.68 -76.91 32.66
N GLY A 52 10.91 -77.73 31.95
CA GLY A 52 9.85 -77.26 31.07
C GLY A 52 8.71 -76.58 31.83
N ILE A 53 8.41 -77.05 33.05
CA ILE A 53 7.45 -76.38 33.94
C ILE A 53 8.02 -75.06 34.45
N THR A 54 9.31 -75.00 34.81
CA THR A 54 9.93 -73.73 35.21
C THR A 54 9.93 -72.68 34.08
N ILE A 55 10.14 -73.11 32.83
CA ILE A 55 10.05 -72.23 31.65
C ILE A 55 8.63 -71.70 31.50
N LEU A 56 7.62 -72.58 31.60
CA LEU A 56 6.22 -72.17 31.54
C LEU A 56 5.88 -71.15 32.64
N GLU A 57 6.37 -71.36 33.86
CA GLU A 57 6.18 -70.45 34.98
C GLU A 57 6.80 -69.06 34.72
N GLN A 58 8.02 -68.97 34.19
CA GLN A 58 8.61 -67.67 33.82
C GLN A 58 7.84 -66.98 32.70
N LEU A 59 7.37 -67.74 31.69
CA LEU A 59 6.52 -67.20 30.63
C LEU A 59 5.19 -66.66 31.18
N CYS A 60 4.56 -67.36 32.12
CA CYS A 60 3.34 -66.88 32.77
C CYS A 60 3.57 -65.57 33.52
N TYR A 61 4.73 -65.42 34.18
CA TYR A 61 5.08 -64.16 34.84
C TYR A 61 5.28 -63.02 33.84
N ALA A 62 6.02 -63.25 32.76
CA ALA A 62 6.21 -62.22 31.72
C ALA A 62 4.91 -61.83 31.01
N LEU A 63 3.99 -62.77 30.80
CA LEU A 63 2.65 -62.49 30.28
C LEU A 63 1.82 -61.63 31.25
N SER A 64 2.00 -61.79 32.56
CA SER A 64 1.32 -60.94 33.55
C SER A 64 1.82 -59.49 33.50
N ASP A 65 3.12 -59.24 33.26
CA ASP A 65 3.65 -57.89 33.01
C ASP A 65 3.09 -57.30 31.70
N TRP A 66 3.01 -58.10 30.65
CA TRP A 66 2.39 -57.65 29.40
C TRP A 66 0.93 -57.26 29.58
N ALA A 67 0.14 -58.08 30.27
CA ALA A 67 -1.24 -57.77 30.63
C ALA A 67 -1.36 -56.49 31.47
N TYR A 68 -0.45 -56.30 32.44
CA TYR A 68 -0.42 -55.10 33.29
C TYR A 68 -0.21 -53.81 32.50
N ARG A 69 0.63 -53.82 31.47
CA ARG A 69 0.89 -52.63 30.65
C ARG A 69 -0.19 -52.35 29.62
N ILE A 70 -0.85 -53.39 29.09
CA ILE A 70 -2.02 -53.24 28.21
C ILE A 70 -3.16 -52.54 28.95
N ASP A 71 -3.28 -52.76 30.26
CA ASP A 71 -4.33 -52.20 31.13
C ASP A 71 -4.08 -50.74 31.57
N TYR A 72 -3.03 -50.08 31.08
CA TYR A 72 -2.83 -48.66 31.33
C TYR A 72 -3.92 -47.79 30.69
N ASP A 73 -4.27 -46.69 31.36
CA ASP A 73 -5.23 -45.72 30.84
C ASP A 73 -4.80 -45.22 29.46
N LEU A 74 -5.76 -45.05 28.55
CA LEU A 74 -5.48 -44.65 27.17
C LEU A 74 -4.63 -43.35 27.06
N PRO A 75 -4.85 -42.29 27.86
CA PRO A 75 -3.97 -41.12 27.86
C PRO A 75 -2.50 -41.46 28.16
N ASP A 76 -2.22 -42.45 29.01
CA ASP A 76 -0.85 -42.87 29.32
C ASP A 76 -0.23 -43.68 28.16
N LEU A 77 -1.04 -44.44 27.42
CA LEU A 77 -0.58 -45.19 26.23
C LEU A 77 -0.32 -44.28 25.02
N LEU A 78 -0.99 -43.12 24.96
CA LEU A 78 -0.82 -42.14 23.89
C LEU A 78 0.26 -41.08 24.19
N SER A 79 0.60 -40.86 25.46
CA SER A 79 1.56 -39.84 25.86
C SER A 79 3.00 -40.22 25.52
N ARG A 80 3.76 -39.22 25.05
CA ARG A 80 5.21 -39.27 24.86
C ARG A 80 5.82 -37.98 25.38
N ASP A 81 6.99 -38.07 26.01
CA ASP A 81 7.68 -36.89 26.53
C ASP A 81 7.93 -35.84 25.44
N GLY A 82 7.47 -34.61 25.67
CA GLY A 82 7.68 -33.47 24.78
C GLY A 82 6.73 -33.36 23.57
N GLU A 83 5.74 -34.24 23.44
CA GLU A 83 4.79 -34.23 22.32
C GLU A 83 3.33 -34.01 22.78
N ASP A 84 2.47 -33.50 21.88
CA ASP A 84 1.02 -33.42 22.13
C ASP A 84 0.37 -34.81 22.05
N THR A 85 -0.08 -35.33 23.19
CA THR A 85 -0.78 -36.62 23.36
C THR A 85 -1.93 -36.80 22.36
N TYR A 86 -2.63 -35.72 22.00
CA TYR A 86 -3.85 -35.77 21.18
C TYR A 86 -3.66 -35.22 19.76
N ALA A 87 -2.42 -35.10 19.28
CA ALA A 87 -2.12 -34.51 17.96
C ALA A 87 -2.89 -35.14 16.79
N SER A 88 -3.24 -36.43 16.87
CA SER A 88 -4.04 -37.16 15.85
C SER A 88 -5.50 -37.36 16.25
N LEU A 89 -6.04 -36.56 17.18
CA LEU A 89 -7.43 -36.57 17.60
C LEU A 89 -7.99 -35.13 17.56
N PHE A 90 -9.13 -34.94 16.90
CA PHE A 90 -9.78 -33.64 16.83
C PHE A 90 -10.54 -33.31 18.12
N SER A 91 -10.45 -32.06 18.58
CA SER A 91 -11.30 -31.54 19.64
C SER A 91 -12.65 -31.07 19.11
N ALA A 92 -13.63 -30.89 20.01
CA ALA A 92 -15.00 -30.53 19.66
C ALA A 92 -15.09 -29.23 18.83
N ASP A 93 -14.30 -28.22 19.17
CA ASP A 93 -14.22 -26.94 18.47
C ASP A 93 -13.68 -27.06 17.03
N LEU A 94 -12.88 -28.09 16.75
CA LEU A 94 -12.33 -28.35 15.41
C LEU A 94 -13.29 -29.18 14.53
N ILE A 95 -14.06 -30.09 15.13
CA ILE A 95 -14.82 -31.11 14.37
C ILE A 95 -16.32 -30.86 14.31
N LEU A 96 -16.89 -30.15 15.30
CA LEU A 96 -18.32 -29.88 15.37
C LEU A 96 -18.71 -28.52 14.80
N THR A 97 -17.75 -27.58 14.73
CA THR A 97 -18.02 -26.25 14.18
C THR A 97 -18.06 -26.28 12.65
N SER A 98 -18.92 -25.46 12.08
CA SER A 98 -19.01 -25.27 10.63
C SER A 98 -18.92 -23.80 10.29
N ARG A 99 -18.52 -23.46 9.06
CA ARG A 99 -18.79 -22.12 8.54
C ARG A 99 -20.31 -21.89 8.43
N PRO A 100 -20.77 -20.63 8.32
CA PRO A 100 -22.18 -20.29 8.29
C PRO A 100 -22.94 -21.05 7.21
N VAL A 101 -24.01 -21.72 7.60
CA VAL A 101 -24.94 -22.39 6.67
C VAL A 101 -26.28 -21.65 6.64
N THR A 102 -26.65 -21.00 7.75
CA THR A 102 -27.92 -20.29 7.89
C THR A 102 -27.73 -18.77 7.93
N LEU A 103 -28.81 -18.02 7.69
CA LEU A 103 -28.81 -16.56 7.89
C LEU A 103 -28.57 -16.18 9.35
N LEU A 104 -28.94 -17.06 10.29
CA LEU A 104 -28.73 -16.85 11.72
C LEU A 104 -27.23 -16.97 12.06
N ASP A 105 -26.51 -17.88 11.40
CA ASP A 105 -25.06 -17.99 11.55
C ASP A 105 -24.33 -16.74 11.04
N LEU A 106 -24.74 -16.22 9.88
CA LEU A 106 -24.23 -14.94 9.35
C LEU A 106 -24.54 -13.78 10.31
N ARG A 107 -25.73 -13.79 10.90
CA ARG A 107 -26.14 -12.80 11.91
C ARG A 107 -25.25 -12.88 13.16
N LYS A 108 -24.96 -14.09 13.67
CA LYS A 108 -24.03 -14.29 14.80
C LYS A 108 -22.65 -13.72 14.48
N LEU A 109 -22.11 -14.00 13.29
CA LEU A 109 -20.82 -13.46 12.86
C LEU A 109 -20.78 -11.94 12.80
N ALA A 110 -21.86 -11.30 12.34
CA ALA A 110 -21.97 -9.84 12.30
C ALA A 110 -22.04 -9.24 13.72
N ILE A 111 -22.81 -9.86 14.63
CA ILE A 111 -22.93 -9.42 16.04
C ILE A 111 -21.63 -9.59 16.81
N ASP A 112 -20.85 -10.64 16.51
CA ASP A 112 -19.54 -10.94 17.09
C ASP A 112 -18.46 -9.87 16.78
N VAL A 113 -18.75 -8.90 15.90
CA VAL A 113 -17.86 -7.76 15.61
C VAL A 113 -17.98 -6.66 16.68
N ASP A 114 -16.85 -6.11 17.09
CA ASP A 114 -16.81 -5.00 18.06
C ASP A 114 -17.44 -3.73 17.48
N GLY A 115 -18.35 -3.15 18.25
CA GLY A 115 -19.17 -1.99 17.87
C GLY A 115 -20.57 -2.36 17.37
N VAL A 116 -20.86 -3.64 17.12
CA VAL A 116 -22.20 -4.10 16.73
C VAL A 116 -23.01 -4.50 17.96
N LYS A 117 -24.15 -3.84 18.19
CA LYS A 117 -25.10 -4.19 19.25
C LYS A 117 -26.05 -5.31 18.81
N ASN A 118 -26.55 -5.20 17.58
CA ASN A 118 -27.40 -6.19 16.93
C ASN A 118 -27.21 -6.12 15.42
N ALA A 119 -27.64 -7.14 14.70
CA ALA A 119 -27.61 -7.19 13.25
C ALA A 119 -28.81 -7.95 12.70
N TRP A 120 -29.16 -7.70 11.44
CA TRP A 120 -30.17 -8.47 10.70
C TRP A 120 -29.65 -8.79 9.31
N VAL A 121 -29.82 -10.05 8.89
CA VAL A 121 -29.42 -10.53 7.56
C VAL A 121 -30.68 -10.92 6.82
N GLU A 122 -30.92 -10.27 5.69
CA GLU A 122 -32.16 -10.42 4.91
C GLU A 122 -31.85 -10.81 3.47
N THR A 123 -32.57 -11.79 2.94
CA THR A 123 -32.42 -12.21 1.54
C THR A 123 -33.06 -11.22 0.59
N LEU A 124 -32.40 -10.95 -0.54
CA LEU A 124 -32.89 -10.11 -1.61
C LEU A 124 -33.17 -10.94 -2.86
N ALA A 125 -34.35 -10.76 -3.43
CA ALA A 125 -34.72 -11.38 -4.72
C ALA A 125 -34.39 -10.49 -5.92
N GLN A 126 -34.30 -9.18 -5.71
CA GLN A 126 -34.11 -8.19 -6.76
C GLN A 126 -32.68 -7.65 -6.71
N PRO A 127 -31.82 -7.98 -7.69
CA PRO A 127 -30.47 -7.42 -7.76
C PRO A 127 -30.48 -5.95 -8.17
N GLN A 128 -29.35 -5.26 -7.94
CA GLN A 128 -29.06 -3.99 -8.57
C GLN A 128 -27.91 -4.17 -9.59
N PRO A 129 -28.16 -3.97 -10.90
CA PRO A 129 -29.41 -3.53 -11.53
C PRO A 129 -30.45 -4.64 -11.65
N LEU A 130 -31.73 -4.25 -11.82
CA LEU A 130 -32.82 -5.21 -12.09
C LEU A 130 -32.59 -5.92 -13.42
N LEU A 131 -32.83 -7.22 -13.44
CA LEU A 131 -32.66 -8.09 -14.60
C LEU A 131 -34.01 -8.55 -15.12
N TYR A 132 -34.13 -8.64 -16.44
CA TYR A 132 -35.34 -9.07 -17.11
C TYR A 132 -35.06 -10.16 -18.14
N TYR A 133 -35.82 -11.24 -18.06
CA TYR A 133 -35.80 -12.37 -18.99
C TYR A 133 -36.91 -12.24 -20.03
N ARG A 134 -36.59 -12.56 -21.30
CA ARG A 134 -37.52 -12.56 -22.43
C ARG A 134 -37.36 -13.80 -23.30
N GLU A 135 -38.49 -14.26 -23.82
CA GLU A 135 -38.59 -15.34 -24.80
C GLU A 135 -39.30 -14.77 -26.04
N GLN A 136 -38.58 -14.64 -27.16
CA GLN A 136 -39.14 -14.20 -28.45
C GLN A 136 -39.31 -15.41 -29.38
N ASP A 137 -40.51 -15.58 -29.94
CA ASP A 137 -40.97 -16.67 -30.82
C ASP A 137 -40.34 -18.04 -30.50
N ALA A 138 -41.00 -18.84 -29.65
CA ALA A 138 -40.52 -20.14 -29.13
C ALA A 138 -40.13 -21.17 -30.21
N LEU A 139 -40.44 -20.90 -31.49
CA LEU A 139 -40.06 -21.71 -32.65
C LEU A 139 -38.64 -21.41 -33.18
N GLN A 140 -37.97 -20.35 -32.72
CA GLN A 140 -36.57 -19.99 -33.07
C GLN A 140 -35.61 -19.91 -31.87
N GLY A 141 -36.10 -20.01 -30.62
CA GLY A 141 -35.25 -20.31 -29.45
C GLY A 141 -34.41 -19.16 -28.87
N ASN A 142 -34.70 -17.89 -29.19
CA ASN A 142 -33.93 -16.75 -28.66
C ASN A 142 -34.36 -16.34 -27.24
N ARG A 143 -33.67 -16.90 -26.24
CA ARG A 143 -33.80 -16.60 -24.80
C ARG A 143 -32.87 -15.44 -24.42
N LEU A 144 -33.41 -14.29 -24.04
CA LEU A 144 -32.64 -13.07 -23.78
C LEU A 144 -32.68 -12.65 -22.31
N ILE A 145 -31.56 -12.12 -21.81
CA ILE A 145 -31.50 -11.38 -20.53
C ILE A 145 -31.02 -9.96 -20.82
N GLY A 146 -31.73 -8.98 -20.29
CA GLY A 146 -31.40 -7.56 -20.41
C GLY A 146 -31.87 -6.75 -19.20
N LEU A 147 -31.77 -5.43 -19.32
CA LEU A 147 -32.11 -4.49 -18.24
C LEU A 147 -33.44 -3.74 -18.49
N ASP A 148 -34.01 -3.84 -19.69
CA ASP A 148 -35.29 -3.19 -20.02
C ASP A 148 -36.51 -4.08 -19.73
N ASP A 149 -37.54 -3.43 -19.20
CA ASP A 149 -38.84 -3.98 -18.77
C ASP A 149 -39.90 -3.98 -19.87
N SER A 150 -39.48 -4.02 -21.14
CA SER A 150 -40.35 -3.97 -22.31
C SER A 150 -41.39 -5.12 -22.36
N ASN A 151 -42.46 -4.93 -23.13
CA ASN A 151 -43.59 -5.87 -23.21
C ASN A 151 -43.14 -7.32 -23.46
N GLY A 152 -43.54 -8.23 -22.57
CA GLY A 152 -43.19 -9.66 -22.59
C GLY A 152 -42.01 -10.04 -21.71
N ALA A 153 -41.33 -9.07 -21.10
CA ALA A 153 -40.25 -9.30 -20.16
C ALA A 153 -40.74 -9.67 -18.76
N ARG A 154 -39.98 -10.52 -18.06
CA ARG A 154 -40.25 -10.94 -16.68
C ARG A 154 -39.04 -10.66 -15.81
N ALA A 155 -39.23 -10.05 -14.64
CA ALA A 155 -38.14 -9.80 -13.71
C ALA A 155 -37.49 -11.12 -13.26
N VAL A 156 -36.16 -11.17 -13.26
CA VAL A 156 -35.37 -12.31 -12.79
C VAL A 156 -35.15 -12.14 -11.29
N GLY A 157 -35.75 -13.04 -10.51
CA GLY A 157 -35.57 -13.08 -9.06
C GLY A 157 -34.33 -13.87 -8.68
N LEU A 158 -33.20 -13.19 -8.44
CA LEU A 158 -31.96 -13.86 -8.03
C LEU A 158 -32.06 -14.41 -6.61
N LYS A 159 -31.43 -15.56 -6.36
CA LYS A 159 -31.27 -16.16 -5.03
C LYS A 159 -29.81 -16.08 -4.61
N GLY A 160 -29.58 -16.07 -3.30
CA GLY A 160 -28.22 -15.99 -2.73
C GLY A 160 -27.74 -14.56 -2.48
N LEU A 161 -28.51 -13.53 -2.81
CA LEU A 161 -28.19 -12.15 -2.43
C LEU A 161 -28.72 -11.85 -1.03
N CYS A 162 -27.89 -11.21 -0.21
CA CYS A 162 -28.25 -10.78 1.14
C CYS A 162 -27.93 -9.29 1.35
N ARG A 163 -28.72 -8.62 2.19
CA ARG A 163 -28.34 -7.36 2.83
C ARG A 163 -28.14 -7.55 4.32
N VAL A 164 -27.21 -6.79 4.88
CA VAL A 164 -26.87 -6.82 6.30
C VAL A 164 -27.10 -5.43 6.90
N LEU A 165 -27.97 -5.38 7.90
CA LEU A 165 -28.34 -4.17 8.60
C LEU A 165 -27.76 -4.22 10.01
N LEU A 166 -27.02 -3.19 10.41
CA LEU A 166 -26.28 -3.16 11.66
C LEU A 166 -26.83 -2.10 12.60
N GLU A 167 -27.07 -2.49 13.85
CA GLU A 167 -27.33 -1.59 14.96
C GLU A 167 -26.02 -1.32 15.69
N LYS A 168 -25.59 -0.07 15.74
CA LYS A 168 -24.34 0.35 16.37
C LYS A 168 -24.48 0.41 17.89
N SER A 169 -23.48 -0.09 18.61
CA SER A 169 -23.36 0.06 20.06
C SER A 169 -22.92 1.47 20.45
N GLU A 170 -23.50 2.01 21.52
CA GLU A 170 -23.19 3.35 22.04
C GLU A 170 -21.99 3.36 23.00
N ALA A 171 -21.55 2.19 23.46
CA ALA A 171 -20.44 2.10 24.41
C ALA A 171 -19.06 2.16 23.75
N LEU A 172 -18.99 1.86 22.45
CA LEU A 172 -17.75 1.90 21.68
C LEU A 172 -17.83 3.07 20.71
N ASP A 173 -16.97 4.07 20.91
CA ASP A 173 -16.80 5.21 20.01
C ASP A 173 -16.00 4.80 18.76
N LYS A 174 -16.58 3.86 18.00
CA LYS A 174 -16.01 3.34 16.76
C LYS A 174 -16.76 3.94 15.58
N ASP A 175 -16.04 4.41 14.57
CA ASP A 175 -16.64 4.97 13.37
C ASP A 175 -17.57 3.97 12.67
N GLY A 176 -18.68 4.47 12.10
CA GLY A 176 -19.67 3.62 11.43
C GLY A 176 -19.09 2.90 10.22
N ASN A 177 -18.25 3.57 9.43
CA ASN A 177 -17.62 2.95 8.26
C ASN A 177 -16.57 1.91 8.67
N ALA A 178 -15.87 2.13 9.78
CA ALA A 178 -14.97 1.12 10.35
C ALA A 178 -15.72 -0.14 10.80
N ILE A 179 -16.92 0.00 11.39
CA ILE A 179 -17.77 -1.16 11.72
C ILE A 179 -18.20 -1.89 10.45
N VAL A 180 -18.66 -1.16 9.42
CA VAL A 180 -19.04 -1.75 8.13
C VAL A 180 -17.86 -2.52 7.53
N ALA A 181 -16.66 -1.94 7.51
CA ALA A 181 -15.46 -2.60 6.99
C ALA A 181 -15.14 -3.90 7.76
N ASP A 182 -15.20 -3.88 9.10
CA ASP A 182 -14.90 -5.07 9.91
C ASP A 182 -15.94 -6.18 9.75
N VAL A 183 -17.23 -5.83 9.70
CA VAL A 183 -18.30 -6.78 9.40
C VAL A 183 -18.14 -7.34 7.98
N THR A 184 -17.84 -6.47 7.01
CA THR A 184 -17.61 -6.86 5.60
C THR A 184 -16.48 -7.89 5.51
N ASN A 185 -15.34 -7.63 6.15
CA ASN A 185 -14.21 -8.57 6.23
C ASN A 185 -14.59 -9.88 6.92
N ARG A 186 -15.30 -9.82 8.05
CA ARG A 186 -15.71 -11.01 8.82
C ARG A 186 -16.66 -11.91 8.04
N LEU A 187 -17.64 -11.32 7.35
CA LEU A 187 -18.62 -12.05 6.55
C LEU A 187 -18.02 -12.60 5.26
N HIS A 188 -17.21 -11.82 4.53
CA HIS A 188 -16.57 -12.31 3.30
C HIS A 188 -15.54 -13.42 3.55
N ALA A 189 -14.86 -13.43 4.71
CA ALA A 189 -13.97 -14.52 5.10
C ALA A 189 -14.70 -15.88 5.26
N GLN A 190 -16.02 -15.88 5.45
CA GLN A 190 -16.84 -17.07 5.64
C GLN A 190 -18.09 -17.09 4.73
N ARG A 191 -18.04 -16.39 3.59
CA ARG A 191 -19.15 -16.30 2.62
C ARG A 191 -19.57 -17.68 2.12
N GLY A 192 -20.87 -17.93 2.01
CA GLY A 192 -21.41 -19.14 1.42
C GLY A 192 -21.17 -19.23 -0.09
N LEU A 193 -21.12 -20.45 -0.64
CA LEU A 193 -21.11 -20.68 -2.08
C LEU A 193 -22.39 -20.17 -2.74
N SER A 194 -22.26 -19.53 -3.90
CA SER A 194 -23.37 -18.88 -4.61
C SER A 194 -24.18 -17.94 -3.71
N MET A 195 -23.49 -17.22 -2.83
CA MET A 195 -24.04 -16.16 -2.00
C MET A 195 -23.19 -14.89 -2.15
N ASP A 196 -23.80 -13.71 -2.12
CA ASP A 196 -23.06 -12.45 -2.09
C ASP A 196 -23.81 -11.41 -1.25
N PHE A 197 -23.07 -10.41 -0.74
CA PHE A 197 -23.64 -9.32 0.05
C PHE A 197 -23.85 -8.11 -0.86
N GLU A 198 -25.11 -7.75 -1.06
CA GLU A 198 -25.49 -6.60 -1.90
C GLU A 198 -25.21 -5.28 -1.16
N SER A 199 -25.46 -5.25 0.15
CA SER A 199 -25.17 -4.09 1.01
C SER A 199 -24.93 -4.51 2.46
N ILE A 200 -24.04 -3.80 3.11
CA ILE A 200 -23.77 -3.89 4.56
C ILE A 200 -23.80 -2.44 5.06
N GLN A 201 -24.76 -2.11 5.92
CA GLN A 201 -24.96 -0.74 6.37
C GLN A 201 -25.24 -0.65 7.86
N VAL A 202 -24.68 0.38 8.49
CA VAL A 202 -25.11 0.81 9.84
C VAL A 202 -26.37 1.66 9.67
N LEU A 203 -27.41 1.29 10.41
CA LEU A 203 -28.67 2.02 10.40
C LEU A 203 -28.58 3.27 11.28
N ASP A 204 -29.25 4.33 10.85
CA ASP A 204 -29.42 5.53 11.67
C ASP A 204 -30.31 5.24 12.89
N THR A 205 -30.28 6.14 13.88
CA THR A 205 -31.12 6.03 15.07
C THR A 205 -32.44 6.78 14.89
N GLN A 206 -33.53 6.19 15.38
CA GLN A 206 -34.83 6.82 15.52
C GLN A 206 -35.10 7.04 17.01
N ASP A 207 -35.01 8.28 17.46
CA ASP A 207 -35.23 8.65 18.85
C ASP A 207 -36.71 8.49 19.25
N ILE A 208 -36.95 7.66 20.26
CA ILE A 208 -38.25 7.34 20.83
C ILE A 208 -38.39 8.09 22.15
N GLN A 209 -39.35 9.02 22.20
CA GLN A 209 -39.65 9.81 23.39
C GLN A 209 -40.98 9.35 24.00
N LEU A 210 -41.02 9.18 25.32
CA LEU A 210 -42.21 8.74 26.03
C LEU A 210 -42.78 9.87 26.92
N HIS A 211 -44.08 9.85 27.14
CA HIS A 211 -44.76 10.67 28.15
C HIS A 211 -45.58 9.74 29.05
N ALA A 212 -45.12 9.54 30.28
CA ALA A 212 -45.69 8.59 31.22
C ALA A 212 -45.94 9.20 32.60
N SER A 213 -47.07 8.84 33.21
CA SER A 213 -47.38 9.13 34.61
C SER A 213 -47.63 7.81 35.35
N ILE A 214 -46.87 7.57 36.42
CA ILE A 214 -46.82 6.27 37.10
C ILE A 214 -47.05 6.46 38.60
N GLU A 215 -48.02 5.73 39.14
CA GLU A 215 -48.24 5.63 40.58
C GLU A 215 -47.38 4.48 41.15
N ILE A 216 -46.56 4.81 42.15
CA ILE A 216 -45.66 3.86 42.82
C ILE A 216 -46.22 3.42 44.17
N ALA A 217 -45.74 2.28 44.68
CA ALA A 217 -46.11 1.79 46.00
C ALA A 217 -45.68 2.78 47.11
N PRO A 218 -46.40 2.85 48.24
CA PRO A 218 -46.11 3.81 49.30
C PRO A 218 -44.70 3.70 49.91
N ASP A 219 -44.13 2.51 49.89
CA ASP A 219 -42.83 2.10 50.45
C ASP A 219 -41.74 1.91 49.38
N ALA A 220 -42.06 2.06 48.09
CA ALA A 220 -41.09 1.93 47.01
C ALA A 220 -40.04 3.06 47.06
N ASP A 221 -38.81 2.73 46.67
CA ASP A 221 -37.76 3.72 46.38
C ASP A 221 -38.04 4.37 45.02
N ALA A 222 -38.37 5.66 45.04
CA ALA A 222 -38.78 6.38 43.84
C ALA A 222 -37.62 6.58 42.84
N GLU A 223 -36.39 6.76 43.33
CA GLU A 223 -35.20 6.91 42.48
C GLU A 223 -34.88 5.59 41.77
N ALA A 224 -34.93 4.48 42.51
CA ALA A 224 -34.75 3.14 41.96
C ALA A 224 -35.82 2.78 40.93
N VAL A 225 -37.09 3.13 41.19
CA VAL A 225 -38.19 2.93 40.23
C VAL A 225 -37.96 3.78 38.97
N TYR A 226 -37.57 5.05 39.11
CA TYR A 226 -37.32 5.93 37.95
C TYR A 226 -36.25 5.35 37.02
N VAL A 227 -35.09 4.98 37.58
CA VAL A 227 -33.99 4.37 36.82
C VAL A 227 -34.38 3.00 36.28
N GLY A 228 -35.13 2.20 37.06
CA GLY A 228 -35.61 0.88 36.65
C GLY A 228 -36.57 0.94 35.47
N VAL A 229 -37.47 1.92 35.43
CA VAL A 229 -38.38 2.15 34.30
C VAL A 229 -37.59 2.53 33.05
N LEU A 230 -36.67 3.51 33.15
CA LEU A 230 -35.83 3.90 32.01
C LEU A 230 -35.00 2.72 31.49
N GLN A 231 -34.39 1.94 32.38
CA GLN A 231 -33.63 0.76 32.01
C GLN A 231 -34.49 -0.28 31.29
N ARG A 232 -35.68 -0.59 31.82
CA ARG A 232 -36.59 -1.56 31.22
C ARG A 232 -37.10 -1.11 29.85
N MET A 233 -37.38 0.18 29.68
CA MET A 233 -37.75 0.75 28.37
C MET A 233 -36.60 0.69 27.37
N THR A 234 -35.38 1.04 27.79
CA THR A 234 -34.18 0.94 26.94
C THR A 234 -33.95 -0.49 26.46
N ASP A 235 -33.99 -1.47 27.38
CA ASP A 235 -33.76 -2.88 27.05
C ASP A 235 -34.88 -3.48 26.19
N TYR A 236 -36.11 -3.01 26.34
CA TYR A 236 -37.24 -3.49 25.53
C TYR A 236 -37.28 -2.87 24.12
N ILE A 237 -36.96 -1.57 23.99
CA ILE A 237 -36.97 -0.85 22.72
C ILE A 237 -35.80 -1.30 21.84
N SER A 238 -34.61 -1.44 22.44
CA SER A 238 -33.36 -1.80 21.75
C SER A 238 -32.61 -2.85 22.57
N PRO A 239 -33.00 -4.13 22.45
CA PRO A 239 -32.41 -5.23 23.23
C PRO A 239 -30.96 -5.52 22.82
N THR A 240 -30.12 -5.81 23.80
CA THR A 240 -28.74 -6.28 23.59
C THR A 240 -28.71 -7.80 23.47
N VAL A 241 -27.95 -8.33 22.51
CA VAL A 241 -27.77 -9.77 22.33
C VAL A 241 -26.80 -10.31 23.38
N PRO A 242 -27.19 -11.30 24.20
CA PRO A 242 -26.31 -11.87 25.24
C PRO A 242 -25.30 -12.85 24.64
N PHE A 243 -24.08 -12.84 25.19
CA PHE A 243 -23.07 -13.87 24.95
C PHE A 243 -22.88 -14.73 26.20
N HIS A 244 -22.57 -16.00 25.98
CA HIS A 244 -22.36 -16.99 27.04
C HIS A 244 -20.97 -17.61 26.95
N SER A 245 -20.35 -17.92 28.09
CA SER A 245 -19.15 -18.78 28.14
C SER A 245 -19.51 -20.26 27.96
N LEU A 246 -18.52 -21.10 27.66
CA LEU A 246 -18.70 -22.56 27.59
C LEU A 246 -19.30 -23.10 28.90
N SER A 247 -18.78 -22.66 30.05
CA SER A 247 -19.28 -23.07 31.38
C SER A 247 -20.74 -22.71 31.59
N GLN A 248 -21.16 -21.49 31.20
CA GLN A 248 -22.55 -21.05 31.32
C GLN A 248 -23.48 -21.88 30.42
N CYS A 249 -23.05 -22.23 29.21
CA CYS A 249 -23.84 -23.10 28.34
C CYS A 249 -24.00 -24.51 28.91
N LEU A 250 -22.94 -25.07 29.51
CA LEU A 250 -22.99 -26.38 30.17
C LEU A 250 -23.87 -26.36 31.41
N GLU A 251 -23.81 -25.29 32.22
CA GLU A 251 -24.69 -25.09 33.38
C GLU A 251 -26.17 -24.94 32.98
N GLN A 252 -26.44 -24.41 31.78
CA GLN A 252 -27.78 -24.37 31.17
C GLN A 252 -28.25 -25.74 30.66
N GLY A 253 -27.43 -26.79 30.78
CA GLY A 253 -27.76 -28.15 30.38
C GLY A 253 -27.61 -28.43 28.88
N LYS A 254 -26.95 -27.56 28.12
CA LYS A 254 -26.69 -27.78 26.70
C LYS A 254 -25.60 -28.81 26.49
N SER A 255 -25.76 -29.66 25.49
CA SER A 255 -24.72 -30.62 25.11
C SER A 255 -23.59 -29.95 24.32
N ILE A 256 -22.43 -30.61 24.22
CA ILE A 256 -21.27 -30.07 23.49
C ILE A 256 -21.57 -29.89 22.00
N ASP A 257 -22.33 -30.82 21.40
CA ASP A 257 -22.78 -30.71 20.01
C ASP A 257 -23.74 -29.54 19.78
N GLU A 258 -24.66 -29.24 20.73
CA GLU A 258 -25.52 -28.06 20.65
C GLU A 258 -24.75 -26.75 20.79
N ILE A 259 -23.68 -26.73 21.59
CA ILE A 259 -22.89 -25.52 21.88
C ILE A 259 -22.01 -25.14 20.67
N PHE A 260 -21.37 -26.13 20.05
CA PHE A 260 -20.46 -25.92 18.93
C PHE A 260 -21.13 -26.01 17.55
N ASP A 261 -22.47 -26.09 17.50
CA ASP A 261 -23.23 -26.04 16.25
C ASP A 261 -23.15 -24.64 15.60
N GLY A 262 -22.74 -24.62 14.32
CA GLY A 262 -22.54 -23.41 13.54
C GLY A 262 -21.14 -22.78 13.67
N PRO A 263 -21.01 -21.47 13.38
CA PRO A 263 -19.71 -20.81 13.27
C PRO A 263 -19.07 -20.52 14.61
N LEU A 264 -17.75 -20.74 14.67
CA LEU A 264 -16.93 -20.37 15.82
C LEU A 264 -16.82 -18.84 15.94
N LEU A 265 -17.34 -18.31 17.04
CA LEU A 265 -17.32 -16.89 17.37
C LEU A 265 -16.04 -16.51 18.13
N ARG A 266 -15.63 -15.24 18.06
CA ARG A 266 -14.51 -14.71 18.85
C ARG A 266 -14.90 -14.54 20.31
N HIS A 267 -16.17 -14.20 20.54
CA HIS A 267 -16.70 -13.92 21.86
C HIS A 267 -17.72 -14.99 22.27
N GLY A 268 -17.31 -16.05 22.98
CA GLY A 268 -18.22 -17.07 23.52
C GLY A 268 -19.25 -17.63 22.54
N PHE A 269 -20.49 -17.80 23.00
CA PHE A 269 -21.60 -18.40 22.25
C PHE A 269 -22.85 -17.51 22.31
N ILE A 270 -23.64 -17.52 21.24
CA ILE A 270 -24.94 -16.85 21.17
C ILE A 270 -26.03 -17.89 20.98
N ASP A 271 -27.07 -17.83 21.81
CA ASP A 271 -28.21 -18.73 21.73
C ASP A 271 -29.14 -18.44 20.54
N ASP A 272 -29.43 -19.49 19.76
CA ASP A 272 -30.34 -19.44 18.61
C ASP A 272 -31.77 -19.05 18.97
N GLY A 273 -32.29 -19.59 20.08
CA GLY A 273 -33.64 -19.32 20.55
C GLY A 273 -33.84 -17.85 20.90
N ALA A 274 -32.88 -17.29 21.63
CA ALA A 274 -32.84 -15.87 21.98
C ALA A 274 -32.78 -14.99 20.72
N LEU A 275 -31.90 -15.31 19.76
CA LEU A 275 -31.78 -14.54 18.52
C LEU A 275 -33.06 -14.56 17.68
N ARG A 276 -33.74 -15.72 17.58
CA ARG A 276 -35.00 -15.83 16.82
C ARG A 276 -36.10 -14.96 17.40
N GLY A 277 -36.13 -14.76 18.72
CA GLY A 277 -37.05 -13.85 19.40
C GLY A 277 -36.74 -12.35 19.20
N MET A 278 -35.51 -12.00 18.86
CA MET A 278 -35.05 -10.62 18.66
C MET A 278 -35.15 -10.18 17.19
N GLN A 279 -36.35 -10.28 16.59
CA GLN A 279 -36.59 -9.78 15.23
C GLN A 279 -36.65 -8.26 15.18
N ARG A 280 -36.35 -7.68 14.02
CA ARG A 280 -36.48 -6.24 13.82
C ARG A 280 -37.96 -5.84 13.88
N ARG A 281 -38.29 -4.90 14.77
CA ARG A 281 -39.66 -4.42 14.94
C ARG A 281 -40.00 -3.38 13.88
N THR A 282 -41.24 -3.39 13.40
CA THR A 282 -41.77 -2.40 12.45
C THR A 282 -42.64 -1.34 13.13
N ALA A 283 -43.10 -1.60 14.36
CA ALA A 283 -43.85 -0.65 15.18
C ALA A 283 -43.66 -0.96 16.67
N LEU A 284 -43.88 0.03 17.53
CA LEU A 284 -43.96 -0.10 18.98
C LEU A 284 -45.38 0.13 19.45
N GLN A 285 -45.87 -0.73 20.36
CA GLN A 285 -47.20 -0.60 20.94
C GLN A 285 -47.11 -0.12 22.39
N THR A 286 -47.93 0.87 22.75
CA THR A 286 -48.02 1.38 24.13
C THR A 286 -48.46 0.30 25.13
N SER A 287 -49.31 -0.64 24.70
CA SER A 287 -49.78 -1.75 25.52
C SER A 287 -48.64 -2.70 25.95
N GLU A 288 -47.65 -2.89 25.09
CA GLU A 288 -46.47 -3.70 25.41
C GLU A 288 -45.55 -2.93 26.35
N LEU A 289 -45.28 -1.65 26.07
CA LEU A 289 -44.50 -0.80 26.98
C LEU A 289 -45.14 -0.71 28.36
N LEU A 290 -46.47 -0.62 28.45
CA LEU A 290 -47.20 -0.62 29.71
C LEU A 290 -46.93 -1.90 30.50
N ARG A 291 -46.97 -3.07 29.86
CA ARG A 291 -46.65 -4.36 30.50
C ARG A 291 -45.23 -4.33 31.06
N GLU A 292 -44.26 -3.89 30.26
CA GLU A 292 -42.86 -3.82 30.67
C GLU A 292 -42.64 -2.83 31.84
N ILE A 293 -43.35 -1.69 31.86
CA ILE A 293 -43.31 -0.74 32.99
C ILE A 293 -43.93 -1.35 34.26
N MET A 294 -45.07 -2.04 34.12
CA MET A 294 -45.77 -2.68 35.24
C MET A 294 -44.95 -3.78 35.93
N ASP A 295 -44.02 -4.42 35.20
CA ASP A 295 -43.13 -5.45 35.73
C ASP A 295 -41.97 -4.86 36.59
N VAL A 296 -41.78 -3.55 36.61
CA VAL A 296 -40.76 -2.90 37.44
C VAL A 296 -41.19 -2.91 38.91
N ALA A 297 -40.36 -3.51 39.77
CA ALA A 297 -40.61 -3.60 41.20
C ALA A 297 -40.87 -2.21 41.82
N GLY A 298 -42.01 -2.06 42.50
CA GLY A 298 -42.45 -0.79 43.10
C GLY A 298 -43.44 0.03 42.28
N VAL A 299 -43.70 -0.34 41.01
CA VAL A 299 -44.78 0.23 40.21
C VAL A 299 -46.13 -0.36 40.63
N ARG A 300 -47.13 0.50 40.89
CA ARG A 300 -48.49 0.08 41.23
C ARG A 300 -49.43 0.18 40.03
N MET A 301 -49.33 1.26 39.26
CA MET A 301 -50.21 1.55 38.14
C MET A 301 -49.58 2.57 37.19
N VAL A 302 -49.78 2.40 35.88
CA VAL A 302 -49.49 3.42 34.86
C VAL A 302 -50.77 4.20 34.58
N GLU A 303 -50.83 5.49 34.96
CA GLU A 303 -52.00 6.36 34.77
C GLU A 303 -52.15 6.82 33.32
N HIS A 304 -51.03 7.17 32.69
CA HIS A 304 -50.96 7.65 31.32
C HIS A 304 -49.67 7.18 30.67
N LEU A 305 -49.72 6.76 29.41
CA LEU A 305 -48.56 6.43 28.58
C LEU A 305 -48.84 6.78 27.13
N ALA A 306 -47.96 7.56 26.52
CA ALA A 306 -48.02 7.92 25.11
C ALA A 306 -46.62 8.13 24.52
N PHE A 307 -46.49 7.97 23.21
CA PHE A 307 -45.31 8.40 22.47
C PHE A 307 -45.37 9.90 22.21
N LYS A 308 -44.26 10.60 22.40
CA LYS A 308 -44.11 12.01 22.06
C LYS A 308 -43.53 12.13 20.65
N THR A 309 -44.29 12.74 19.75
CA THR A 309 -43.88 12.96 18.35
C THR A 309 -43.97 14.45 18.01
N PRO A 310 -43.33 14.92 16.93
CA PRO A 310 -43.48 16.31 16.47
C PRO A 310 -44.94 16.70 16.17
N ALA A 311 -45.77 15.73 15.80
CA ALA A 311 -47.20 15.92 15.53
C ALA A 311 -48.09 15.87 16.79
N GLY A 312 -47.50 15.67 17.99
CA GLY A 312 -48.21 15.55 19.26
C GLY A 312 -48.06 14.17 19.92
N LEU A 313 -48.92 13.87 20.89
CA LEU A 313 -48.92 12.60 21.61
C LEU A 313 -49.66 11.52 20.81
N LYS A 314 -49.04 10.35 20.66
CA LYS A 314 -49.68 9.14 20.08
C LYS A 314 -49.88 8.09 21.16
N ASN A 315 -51.13 7.67 21.34
CA ASN A 315 -51.54 6.88 22.52
C ASN A 315 -51.62 5.36 22.27
N TRP A 316 -51.42 4.89 21.03
CA TRP A 316 -51.62 3.47 20.69
C TRP A 316 -50.38 2.84 20.09
N SER A 317 -49.94 3.29 18.91
CA SER A 317 -48.79 2.76 18.20
C SER A 317 -47.87 3.85 17.66
N LEU A 318 -46.60 3.50 17.48
CA LEU A 318 -45.60 4.29 16.76
C LEU A 318 -44.94 3.41 15.70
N ASP A 319 -45.11 3.78 14.43
CA ASP A 319 -44.45 3.09 13.32
C ASP A 319 -42.96 3.41 13.31
N LEU A 320 -42.13 2.40 13.07
CA LEU A 320 -40.68 2.51 13.00
C LEU A 320 -40.24 2.60 11.54
N GLU A 321 -39.28 3.49 11.28
CA GLU A 321 -38.72 3.69 9.94
C GLU A 321 -37.87 2.47 9.54
N ALA A 322 -38.02 2.02 8.29
CA ALA A 322 -37.41 0.78 7.82
C ALA A 322 -35.88 0.86 7.62
N ASP A 323 -35.30 2.05 7.69
CA ASP A 323 -33.88 2.35 7.56
C ASP A 323 -33.24 2.83 8.87
N LYS A 324 -33.96 2.74 10.00
CA LYS A 324 -33.48 3.17 11.32
C LYS A 324 -33.63 2.08 12.39
N THR A 325 -32.96 2.30 13.51
CA THR A 325 -33.06 1.51 14.73
C THR A 325 -33.67 2.36 15.85
N PRO A 326 -34.69 1.85 16.57
CA PRO A 326 -35.34 2.63 17.61
C PRO A 326 -34.44 2.74 18.84
N LYS A 327 -34.39 3.93 19.44
CA LYS A 327 -33.61 4.20 20.65
C LYS A 327 -34.43 5.01 21.64
N LEU A 328 -34.38 4.69 22.93
CA LEU A 328 -35.00 5.54 23.93
C LEU A 328 -34.21 6.86 24.06
N ASP A 329 -34.87 7.98 23.77
CA ASP A 329 -34.37 9.30 24.11
C ASP A 329 -34.78 9.64 25.54
N ALA A 330 -33.97 9.15 26.48
CA ALA A 330 -34.20 9.32 27.91
C ALA A 330 -34.12 10.79 28.36
N ARG A 331 -33.45 11.67 27.60
CA ARG A 331 -33.32 13.12 27.92
C ARG A 331 -34.62 13.87 27.66
N ASN A 332 -35.34 13.53 26.60
CA ASN A 332 -36.58 14.20 26.20
C ASN A 332 -37.84 13.43 26.59
N THR A 333 -37.68 12.27 27.24
CA THR A 333 -38.76 11.49 27.85
C THR A 333 -39.25 12.16 29.13
N THR A 334 -40.57 12.25 29.30
CA THR A 334 -41.20 12.80 30.51
C THR A 334 -41.77 11.67 31.33
N LEU A 335 -41.20 11.44 32.52
CA LEU A 335 -41.59 10.38 33.43
C LEU A 335 -41.97 10.96 34.79
N GLN A 336 -43.28 11.06 35.09
CA GLN A 336 -43.77 11.60 36.35
C GLN A 336 -44.16 10.48 37.32
N LEU A 337 -43.45 10.37 38.45
CA LEU A 337 -43.81 9.43 39.52
C LEU A 337 -44.76 10.08 40.53
N ARG A 338 -45.75 9.33 41.00
CA ARG A 338 -46.76 9.77 41.98
C ARG A 338 -46.87 8.78 43.14
N ARG A 339 -47.12 9.30 44.33
CA ARG A 339 -47.41 8.51 45.53
C ARG A 339 -48.66 9.06 46.19
N LYS A 340 -49.72 8.25 46.26
CA LYS A 340 -51.05 8.68 46.72
C LYS A 340 -51.55 9.90 45.93
N GLN A 341 -51.37 9.89 44.60
CA GLN A 341 -51.70 10.99 43.68
C GLN A 341 -50.87 12.28 43.83
N LEU A 342 -49.90 12.34 44.75
CA LEU A 342 -48.98 13.48 44.86
C LEU A 342 -47.71 13.24 44.03
N PRO A 343 -47.22 14.22 43.25
CA PRO A 343 -45.98 14.07 42.50
C PRO A 343 -44.78 13.92 43.44
N VAL A 344 -43.88 13.01 43.10
CA VAL A 344 -42.60 12.84 43.79
C VAL A 344 -41.58 13.80 43.20
N VAL A 345 -40.81 14.49 44.05
CA VAL A 345 -39.71 15.35 43.61
C VAL A 345 -38.45 14.49 43.49
N LEU A 346 -37.81 14.51 42.32
CA LEU A 346 -36.61 13.73 42.00
C LEU A 346 -35.52 14.65 41.44
N ASP A 347 -34.25 14.29 41.67
CA ASP A 347 -33.11 14.87 40.94
C ASP A 347 -32.96 14.17 39.58
N GLU A 348 -33.86 14.48 38.65
CA GLU A 348 -33.91 13.85 37.32
C GLU A 348 -32.56 13.90 36.57
N PRO A 349 -31.79 15.02 36.57
CA PRO A 349 -30.47 15.06 35.93
C PRO A 349 -29.49 14.01 36.48
N ALA A 350 -29.42 13.83 37.80
CA ALA A 350 -28.53 12.85 38.42
C ALA A 350 -28.94 11.41 38.09
N LEU A 351 -30.25 11.12 38.17
CA LEU A 351 -30.80 9.79 37.86
C LEU A 351 -30.66 9.44 36.38
N LEU A 352 -30.82 10.42 35.49
CA LEU A 352 -30.58 10.23 34.06
C LEU A 352 -29.12 9.91 33.77
N GLN A 353 -28.19 10.62 34.42
CA GLN A 353 -26.76 10.32 34.29
C GLN A 353 -26.43 8.91 34.80
N GLN A 354 -27.03 8.49 35.93
CA GLN A 354 -26.91 7.12 36.44
C GLN A 354 -27.43 6.07 35.44
N HIS A 355 -28.59 6.31 34.80
CA HIS A 355 -29.10 5.43 33.76
C HIS A 355 -28.14 5.33 32.57
N LEU A 356 -27.65 6.47 32.06
CA LEU A 356 -26.70 6.51 30.94
C LEU A 356 -25.40 5.75 31.27
N ASP A 357 -24.89 5.88 32.50
CA ASP A 357 -23.71 5.13 32.93
C ASP A 357 -23.99 3.63 33.06
N ASN A 358 -25.19 3.23 33.50
CA ASN A 358 -25.60 1.83 33.53
C ASN A 358 -25.67 1.23 32.12
N VAL A 359 -26.25 1.94 31.16
CA VAL A 359 -26.30 1.53 29.74
C VAL A 359 -24.90 1.38 29.15
N ARG A 360 -23.97 2.28 29.50
CA ARG A 360 -22.56 2.18 29.08
C ARG A 360 -21.87 0.95 29.67
N ARG A 361 -22.07 0.66 30.97
CA ARG A 361 -21.47 -0.51 31.63
C ARG A 361 -22.03 -1.83 31.12
N SER A 362 -23.35 -1.94 30.95
CA SER A 362 -24.00 -3.16 30.44
C SER A 362 -23.53 -3.50 29.02
N SER A 363 -23.30 -2.47 28.20
CA SER A 363 -22.82 -2.61 26.83
C SER A 363 -21.32 -2.95 26.75
N ALA A 364 -20.53 -2.71 27.81
CA ALA A 364 -19.09 -2.94 27.84
C ALA A 364 -18.66 -4.29 28.48
N THR A 365 -19.53 -4.94 29.28
CA THR A 365 -19.12 -6.06 30.18
C THR A 365 -19.59 -7.45 29.74
N GLY A 366 -20.11 -7.61 28.53
CA GLY A 366 -20.87 -8.80 28.13
C GLY A 366 -20.22 -9.82 27.19
N ARG A 367 -18.93 -9.71 26.85
CA ARG A 367 -18.28 -10.58 25.83
C ARG A 367 -17.16 -11.44 26.43
N PRO A 368 -17.39 -12.73 26.71
CA PRO A 368 -16.33 -13.63 27.16
C PRO A 368 -15.39 -13.98 25.99
N ASN A 369 -14.11 -14.21 26.27
CA ASN A 369 -13.18 -14.70 25.25
C ASN A 369 -13.59 -16.11 24.78
N GLY A 370 -13.40 -16.41 23.49
CA GLY A 370 -13.53 -17.77 22.97
C GLY A 370 -12.65 -18.76 23.74
N GLN A 371 -13.19 -19.95 24.03
CA GLN A 371 -12.52 -21.01 24.76
C GLN A 371 -12.39 -22.25 23.87
N PRO A 372 -11.26 -22.99 23.93
CA PRO A 372 -11.09 -24.22 23.17
C PRO A 372 -12.09 -25.29 23.63
N GLY A 373 -12.37 -26.25 22.76
CA GLY A 373 -13.20 -27.40 23.11
C GLY A 373 -12.58 -28.22 24.24
N PRO A 374 -13.39 -28.89 25.06
CA PRO A 374 -12.88 -29.70 26.16
C PRO A 374 -12.02 -30.85 25.62
N ARG A 375 -10.84 -31.05 26.20
CA ARG A 375 -9.97 -32.22 25.97
C ARG A 375 -9.73 -32.94 27.31
N PRO A 376 -9.61 -34.28 27.31
CA PRO A 376 -9.16 -34.99 28.50
C PRO A 376 -7.78 -34.51 28.93
N ALA A 377 -7.45 -34.62 30.23
CA ALA A 377 -6.09 -34.32 30.69
C ALA A 377 -5.08 -35.28 30.03
N PRO A 378 -3.89 -34.80 29.60
CA PRO A 378 -2.86 -35.69 29.07
C PRO A 378 -2.38 -36.67 30.16
N GLY A 379 -2.07 -37.90 29.75
CA GLY A 379 -1.47 -38.91 30.62
C GLY A 379 0.04 -38.72 30.77
N ARG A 380 0.69 -39.61 31.52
CA ARG A 380 2.15 -39.67 31.67
C ARG A 380 2.77 -40.71 30.75
N ASP A 381 3.96 -40.42 30.22
CA ASP A 381 4.73 -41.43 29.49
C ASP A 381 5.18 -42.56 30.45
N ARG A 382 4.67 -43.77 30.20
CA ARG A 382 4.94 -44.97 31.00
C ARG A 382 6.13 -45.78 30.51
N ASN A 383 6.77 -45.40 29.39
CA ASN A 383 7.88 -46.13 28.77
C ASN A 383 7.57 -47.62 28.52
N VAL A 384 6.38 -47.91 27.97
CA VAL A 384 5.85 -49.28 27.83
C VAL A 384 6.69 -50.19 26.94
N ALA A 385 7.52 -49.62 26.04
CA ALA A 385 8.42 -50.35 25.15
C ALA A 385 9.53 -51.13 25.87
N ARG A 386 9.84 -50.77 27.12
CA ARG A 386 10.99 -51.34 27.86
C ARG A 386 10.79 -52.83 28.14
N HIS A 387 11.52 -53.70 27.46
CA HIS A 387 11.48 -55.14 27.68
C HIS A 387 12.60 -55.59 28.63
N TYR A 388 12.27 -56.45 29.60
CA TYR A 388 13.25 -57.13 30.45
C TYR A 388 13.27 -58.62 30.09
N SER A 389 14.41 -59.10 29.58
CA SER A 389 14.55 -60.48 29.07
C SER A 389 14.24 -61.52 30.14
N LEU A 390 13.54 -62.59 29.74
CA LEU A 390 13.21 -63.76 30.54
C LEU A 390 14.45 -64.41 31.15
N LEU A 391 15.60 -64.35 30.46
CA LEU A 391 16.86 -64.96 30.89
C LEU A 391 17.34 -64.46 32.27
N HIS A 392 16.96 -63.24 32.65
CA HIS A 392 17.26 -62.69 33.98
C HIS A 392 16.44 -63.31 35.10
N GLN A 393 15.28 -63.90 34.79
CA GLN A 393 14.30 -64.37 35.77
C GLN A 393 14.56 -65.84 36.15
N PHE A 394 15.39 -66.55 35.40
CA PHE A 394 15.69 -67.96 35.67
C PHE A 394 16.61 -68.15 36.89
N PRO A 395 16.46 -69.26 37.63
CA PRO A 395 17.36 -69.60 38.71
C PRO A 395 18.82 -69.70 38.24
N ALA A 396 19.76 -69.25 39.08
CA ALA A 396 21.19 -69.22 38.75
C ALA A 396 21.79 -70.58 38.36
N THR A 397 21.18 -71.69 38.79
CA THR A 397 21.59 -73.07 38.45
C THR A 397 21.53 -73.38 36.95
N TYR A 398 20.70 -72.65 36.20
CA TYR A 398 20.59 -72.78 34.75
C TYR A 398 21.80 -72.19 34.03
N GLY A 399 22.50 -71.21 34.64
CA GLY A 399 23.69 -70.58 34.08
C GLY A 399 23.44 -69.67 32.87
N ILE A 400 22.18 -69.33 32.58
CA ILE A 400 21.77 -68.54 31.41
C ILE A 400 21.60 -67.03 31.67
N GLY A 401 21.52 -66.64 32.95
CA GLY A 401 21.39 -65.24 33.38
C GLY A 401 22.75 -64.53 33.56
N PRO A 402 22.77 -63.30 34.10
CA PRO A 402 23.98 -62.45 34.14
C PRO A 402 25.17 -63.05 34.88
N ALA A 403 24.92 -63.88 35.91
CA ALA A 403 25.96 -64.57 36.66
C ALA A 403 26.73 -65.61 35.82
N GLY A 404 26.13 -66.09 34.73
CA GLY A 404 26.72 -67.07 33.81
C GLY A 404 27.12 -68.39 34.47
N LEU A 405 28.03 -69.11 33.80
CA LEU A 405 28.66 -70.31 34.33
C LEU A 405 30.00 -69.96 35.02
N PRO A 406 30.43 -70.75 36.01
CA PRO A 406 31.79 -70.66 36.53
C PRO A 406 32.83 -70.87 35.41
N GLY A 407 33.96 -70.16 35.46
CA GLY A 407 35.03 -70.28 34.45
C GLY A 407 35.65 -71.69 34.32
N THR A 408 35.36 -72.60 35.26
CA THR A 408 35.76 -74.01 35.25
C THR A 408 34.76 -74.94 34.56
N ALA A 409 33.64 -74.43 34.04
CA ALA A 409 32.63 -75.24 33.37
C ALA A 409 33.15 -75.81 32.04
N GLY A 410 32.90 -77.10 31.78
CA GLY A 410 33.32 -77.78 30.56
C GLY A 410 32.63 -77.25 29.29
N ALA A 411 33.25 -77.46 28.12
CA ALA A 411 32.76 -76.98 26.84
C ALA A 411 31.34 -77.47 26.50
N GLU A 412 31.00 -78.72 26.86
CA GLU A 412 29.65 -79.26 26.68
C GLU A 412 28.60 -78.48 27.48
N ARG A 413 28.89 -78.14 28.75
CA ARG A 413 27.98 -77.37 29.59
C ARG A 413 27.81 -75.94 29.08
N GLN A 414 28.87 -75.33 28.57
CA GLN A 414 28.81 -74.02 27.92
C GLN A 414 27.95 -74.07 26.65
N ALA A 415 28.06 -75.13 25.84
CA ALA A 415 27.23 -75.32 24.65
C ALA A 415 25.74 -75.53 25.01
N GLN A 416 25.43 -76.31 26.05
CA GLN A 416 24.06 -76.50 26.54
C GLN A 416 23.41 -75.19 27.02
N VAL A 417 24.17 -74.35 27.74
CA VAL A 417 23.69 -73.02 28.16
C VAL A 417 23.39 -72.13 26.96
N LYS A 418 24.27 -72.09 25.96
CA LYS A 418 24.04 -71.36 24.71
C LYS A 418 22.82 -71.87 23.94
N GLN A 419 22.63 -73.19 23.91
CA GLN A 419 21.46 -73.81 23.27
C GLN A 419 20.16 -73.40 23.96
N LEU A 420 20.13 -73.40 25.30
CA LEU A 420 18.94 -72.97 26.06
C LEU A 420 18.69 -71.46 25.93
N GLN A 421 19.74 -70.64 25.97
CA GLN A 421 19.63 -69.20 25.70
C GLN A 421 19.03 -68.95 24.30
N ALA A 422 19.53 -69.61 23.26
CA ALA A 422 19.00 -69.49 21.91
C ALA A 422 17.52 -69.93 21.80
N TYR A 423 17.13 -70.99 22.50
CA TYR A 423 15.74 -71.45 22.56
C TYR A 423 14.82 -70.40 23.22
N LEU A 424 15.23 -69.83 24.34
CA LEU A 424 14.44 -68.85 25.09
C LEU A 424 14.37 -67.48 24.41
N LEU A 425 15.40 -67.11 23.65
CA LEU A 425 15.42 -65.86 22.88
C LEU A 425 14.28 -65.74 21.86
N PHE A 426 13.75 -66.87 21.37
CA PHE A 426 12.56 -66.86 20.53
C PHE A 426 11.35 -66.26 21.25
N PHE A 427 11.12 -66.67 22.51
CA PHE A 427 10.01 -66.16 23.31
C PHE A 427 10.26 -64.72 23.78
N ASP A 428 11.50 -64.38 24.15
CA ASP A 428 11.88 -63.00 24.46
C ASP A 428 11.60 -62.07 23.28
N GLN A 429 11.94 -62.48 22.05
CA GLN A 429 11.71 -61.66 20.87
C GLN A 429 10.21 -61.43 20.62
N LEU A 430 9.36 -62.44 20.85
CA LEU A 430 7.90 -62.28 20.76
C LEU A 430 7.37 -61.26 21.78
N LEU A 431 7.86 -61.33 23.02
CA LEU A 431 7.50 -60.37 24.08
C LEU A 431 8.00 -58.96 23.77
N ALA A 432 9.27 -58.83 23.36
CA ALA A 432 9.87 -57.56 22.96
C ALA A 432 9.09 -56.89 21.82
N ASN A 433 8.68 -57.65 20.81
CA ASN A 433 7.83 -57.16 19.73
C ASN A 433 6.43 -56.75 20.24
N GLY A 434 5.85 -57.49 21.18
CA GLY A 434 4.57 -57.13 21.80
C GLY A 434 4.62 -55.80 22.57
N PHE A 435 5.69 -55.56 23.34
CA PHE A 435 5.91 -54.28 24.03
C PHE A 435 6.19 -53.13 23.06
N ALA A 436 6.98 -53.39 22.00
CA ALA A 436 7.20 -52.42 20.93
C ALA A 436 5.87 -52.06 20.26
N GLN A 437 5.06 -53.04 19.87
CA GLN A 437 3.74 -52.80 19.28
C GLN A 437 2.84 -51.93 20.17
N LEU A 438 2.81 -52.22 21.48
CA LEU A 438 2.03 -51.43 22.45
C LEU A 438 2.50 -49.97 22.53
N SER A 439 3.81 -49.72 22.47
CA SER A 439 4.37 -48.36 22.50
C SER A 439 4.07 -47.52 21.25
N HIS A 440 3.64 -48.18 20.18
CA HIS A 440 3.32 -47.57 18.89
C HIS A 440 1.81 -47.49 18.62
N VAL A 441 0.94 -47.76 19.62
CA VAL A 441 -0.53 -47.60 19.48
C VAL A 441 -0.90 -46.20 18.95
N ARG A 442 -0.22 -45.16 19.44
CA ARG A 442 -0.38 -43.80 18.93
C ARG A 442 -0.09 -43.66 17.42
N ASP A 443 0.95 -44.30 16.92
CA ASP A 443 1.34 -44.19 15.50
C ASP A 443 0.43 -45.01 14.57
N LEU A 444 -0.08 -46.15 15.08
CA LEU A 444 -1.04 -46.99 14.36
C LEU A 444 -2.34 -46.23 14.08
N PHE A 445 -2.85 -45.54 15.09
CA PHE A 445 -4.04 -44.69 15.01
C PHE A 445 -3.71 -43.22 14.73
N GLY A 446 -2.52 -42.96 14.20
CA GLY A 446 -2.06 -41.65 13.74
C GLY A 446 -2.13 -41.51 12.23
N PHE A 447 -2.42 -40.29 11.78
CA PHE A 447 -2.43 -39.91 10.35
C PHE A 447 -1.21 -39.05 9.95
N ASP A 448 -0.19 -39.00 10.80
CA ASP A 448 1.14 -38.46 10.47
C ASP A 448 1.88 -39.40 9.49
N ASP A 449 2.82 -38.87 8.69
CA ASP A 449 3.65 -39.62 7.73
C ASP A 449 4.98 -40.10 8.30
N ARG A 450 5.32 -39.74 9.55
CA ARG A 450 6.60 -40.11 10.19
C ARG A 450 6.91 -41.61 10.17
N LEU A 451 5.89 -42.47 10.39
CA LEU A 451 6.05 -43.92 10.50
C LEU A 451 5.00 -44.66 9.65
N PRO A 452 5.38 -45.16 8.46
CA PRO A 452 4.44 -45.88 7.59
C PRO A 452 4.23 -47.35 8.00
N GLN A 453 5.13 -47.89 8.83
CA GLN A 453 5.08 -49.28 9.32
C GLN A 453 3.90 -49.53 10.28
N THR A 454 3.50 -50.78 10.39
CA THR A 454 2.31 -51.19 11.17
C THR A 454 2.58 -52.33 12.14
N TYR A 455 3.71 -53.04 12.00
CA TYR A 455 4.29 -53.86 13.05
C TYR A 455 5.62 -53.27 13.50
N PHE A 456 5.99 -53.50 14.76
CA PHE A 456 7.21 -52.95 15.34
C PHE A 456 8.03 -54.04 16.02
N ALA A 457 9.28 -54.18 15.60
CA ALA A 457 10.24 -55.07 16.21
C ALA A 457 10.82 -54.42 17.48
N GLY A 458 10.87 -55.15 18.58
CA GLY A 458 11.56 -54.72 19.80
C GLY A 458 13.01 -55.19 19.82
N ALA A 459 13.95 -54.32 20.20
CA ALA A 459 15.32 -54.76 20.44
C ALA A 459 15.42 -55.49 21.79
N ILE A 460 16.10 -56.63 21.82
CA ILE A 460 16.51 -57.28 23.07
C ILE A 460 17.79 -56.59 23.55
N ASP A 461 17.64 -55.62 24.45
CA ASP A 461 18.75 -54.89 25.07
C ASP A 461 19.12 -55.54 26.41
N ALA A 462 20.15 -56.40 26.37
CA ALA A 462 20.63 -57.15 27.51
C ALA A 462 22.13 -57.39 27.42
N ALA A 463 22.91 -56.30 27.49
CA ALA A 463 24.36 -56.33 27.35
C ALA A 463 25.06 -57.20 28.43
N ASP A 464 24.46 -57.34 29.60
CA ASP A 464 24.94 -58.15 30.72
C ASP A 464 24.75 -59.67 30.52
N LEU A 465 23.97 -60.10 29.51
CA LEU A 465 23.72 -61.51 29.22
C LEU A 465 24.70 -62.15 28.22
N ASN A 466 25.68 -61.39 27.69
CA ASN A 466 26.72 -61.89 26.77
C ASN A 466 26.20 -62.69 25.55
N LEU A 467 25.13 -62.19 24.92
CA LEU A 467 24.43 -62.88 23.83
C LEU A 467 25.14 -62.77 22.45
N ASP A 468 26.22 -62.00 22.35
CA ASP A 468 26.91 -61.67 21.09
C ASP A 468 27.26 -62.90 20.24
N SER A 469 27.65 -63.99 20.91
CA SER A 469 28.02 -65.24 20.23
C SER A 469 26.85 -66.06 19.67
N LEU A 470 25.60 -65.67 19.96
CA LEU A 470 24.39 -66.36 19.49
C LEU A 470 23.81 -65.73 18.22
N TRP A 471 24.17 -64.48 17.91
CA TRP A 471 23.60 -63.76 16.77
C TRP A 471 24.32 -64.11 15.47
N THR A 472 23.56 -64.53 14.45
CA THR A 472 24.10 -64.75 13.10
C THR A 472 24.47 -63.44 12.40
N GLN A 473 23.85 -62.33 12.81
CA GLN A 473 24.17 -60.97 12.39
C GLN A 473 24.63 -60.20 13.65
N PRO A 474 25.93 -59.95 13.83
CA PRO A 474 26.46 -59.30 15.03
C PRO A 474 26.14 -57.81 15.11
N ASP A 475 25.91 -57.15 13.97
CA ASP A 475 25.50 -55.74 13.95
C ASP A 475 24.04 -55.59 14.42
N ALA A 476 23.86 -54.94 15.57
CA ALA A 476 22.56 -54.81 16.23
C ALA A 476 21.55 -54.03 15.37
N GLN A 477 22.00 -53.00 14.64
CA GLN A 477 21.14 -52.18 13.79
C GLN A 477 20.67 -52.95 12.54
N ALA A 478 21.58 -53.66 11.87
CA ALA A 478 21.25 -54.50 10.72
C ALA A 478 20.33 -55.66 11.12
N ARG A 479 20.55 -56.26 12.31
CA ARG A 479 19.66 -57.28 12.89
C ARG A 479 18.25 -56.71 13.12
N GLN A 480 18.15 -55.55 13.76
CA GLN A 480 16.87 -54.88 14.02
C GLN A 480 16.14 -54.55 12.72
N SER A 481 16.82 -53.96 11.73
CA SER A 481 16.25 -53.65 10.42
C SER A 481 15.81 -54.90 9.64
N ARG A 482 16.51 -56.02 9.80
CA ARG A 482 16.10 -57.30 9.21
C ARG A 482 14.84 -57.85 9.89
N LEU A 483 14.80 -57.85 11.23
CA LEU A 483 13.64 -58.29 11.99
C LEU A 483 12.42 -57.44 11.63
N GLN A 484 12.56 -56.12 11.65
CA GLN A 484 11.50 -55.18 11.28
C GLN A 484 10.91 -55.50 9.90
N ARG A 485 11.75 -55.78 8.89
CA ARG A 485 11.27 -56.18 7.55
C ARG A 485 10.50 -57.50 7.56
N LEU A 486 11.02 -58.50 8.26
CA LEU A 486 10.38 -59.82 8.38
C LEU A 486 9.02 -59.75 9.10
N LEU A 487 8.91 -58.88 10.12
CA LEU A 487 7.66 -58.63 10.85
C LEU A 487 6.64 -57.88 9.98
N GLU A 488 7.06 -56.82 9.31
CA GLU A 488 6.17 -55.98 8.51
C GLU A 488 5.61 -56.75 7.30
N SER A 489 6.49 -57.43 6.55
CA SER A 489 6.16 -58.19 5.33
C SER A 489 7.00 -59.48 5.25
N PRO A 490 6.47 -60.63 5.70
CA PRO A 490 7.19 -61.91 5.77
C PRO A 490 7.73 -62.46 4.43
N ALA A 491 7.23 -61.94 3.30
CA ALA A 491 7.54 -62.41 1.94
C ALA A 491 8.63 -61.61 1.21
N ASP A 492 9.41 -60.77 1.90
CA ASP A 492 10.51 -59.93 1.35
C ASP A 492 10.10 -58.93 0.22
N ALA A 493 8.80 -58.73 -0.03
CA ALA A 493 8.30 -57.99 -1.19
C ALA A 493 8.29 -56.44 -1.06
N ALA A 494 8.18 -55.87 0.15
CA ALA A 494 8.18 -54.42 0.38
C ALA A 494 8.51 -54.07 1.86
N PRO A 495 9.11 -52.89 2.13
CA PRO A 495 9.43 -52.46 3.50
C PRO A 495 8.21 -52.01 4.33
N VAL A 496 7.03 -51.90 3.73
CA VAL A 496 5.77 -51.43 4.34
C VAL A 496 4.59 -52.23 3.79
N ASP A 497 3.66 -52.64 4.66
CA ASP A 497 2.36 -53.22 4.27
C ASP A 497 1.31 -52.11 4.14
N TRP A 498 1.20 -51.55 2.94
CA TRP A 498 0.29 -50.44 2.65
C TRP A 498 -1.18 -50.84 2.72
N GLU A 499 -1.54 -52.10 2.45
CA GLU A 499 -2.91 -52.59 2.59
C GLU A 499 -3.34 -52.54 4.05
N ARG A 500 -2.48 -53.02 4.97
CA ARG A 500 -2.73 -52.97 6.41
C ARG A 500 -2.77 -51.53 6.93
N LYS A 501 -1.88 -50.65 6.47
CA LYS A 501 -1.93 -49.22 6.84
C LYS A 501 -3.23 -48.57 6.38
N ASN A 502 -3.70 -48.87 5.18
CA ASN A 502 -4.97 -48.38 4.67
C ASN A 502 -6.16 -48.78 5.56
N ARG A 503 -6.19 -50.01 6.10
CA ARG A 503 -7.25 -50.43 7.05
C ARG A 503 -7.29 -49.58 8.33
N PHE A 504 -6.14 -49.18 8.86
CA PHE A 504 -6.09 -48.25 10.01
C PHE A 504 -6.63 -46.87 9.65
N LEU A 505 -6.25 -46.34 8.47
CA LEU A 505 -6.73 -45.05 7.98
C LEU A 505 -8.24 -45.08 7.69
N ASP A 506 -8.76 -46.18 7.14
CA ASP A 506 -10.20 -46.37 6.91
C ASP A 506 -10.98 -46.39 8.23
N HIS A 507 -10.42 -46.98 9.28
CA HIS A 507 -11.01 -46.91 10.62
C HIS A 507 -11.08 -45.45 11.14
N LEU A 508 -10.03 -44.66 10.93
CA LEU A 508 -10.03 -43.24 11.33
C LEU A 508 -11.03 -42.41 10.52
N LEU A 509 -11.11 -42.63 9.20
CA LEU A 509 -12.09 -41.99 8.32
C LEU A 509 -13.53 -42.35 8.71
N ALA A 510 -13.78 -43.60 9.10
CA ALA A 510 -15.10 -44.05 9.54
C ALA A 510 -15.59 -43.30 10.80
N ARG A 511 -14.68 -42.85 11.68
CA ARG A 511 -15.06 -42.06 12.87
C ARG A 511 -15.61 -40.68 12.53
N VAL A 512 -15.28 -40.17 11.36
CA VAL A 512 -15.81 -38.90 10.82
C VAL A 512 -16.79 -39.14 9.66
N ALA A 513 -17.28 -40.37 9.52
CA ALA A 513 -18.23 -40.80 8.49
C ALA A 513 -17.77 -40.55 7.04
N GLU A 514 -16.46 -40.66 6.78
CA GLU A 514 -15.87 -40.49 5.44
C GLU A 514 -15.36 -41.80 4.86
N GLN A 515 -15.28 -41.85 3.53
CA GLN A 515 -14.71 -42.94 2.75
C GLN A 515 -13.99 -42.38 1.53
N LEU A 516 -12.81 -42.94 1.20
CA LEU A 516 -12.05 -42.63 -0.01
C LEU A 516 -11.96 -43.91 -0.87
N PRO A 517 -12.53 -43.94 -2.08
CA PRO A 517 -12.57 -45.14 -2.90
C PRO A 517 -11.19 -45.46 -3.51
N GLY A 518 -10.71 -46.70 -3.33
CA GLY A 518 -9.35 -47.08 -3.72
C GLY A 518 -9.08 -47.14 -5.22
N ASN A 519 -10.13 -47.28 -6.03
CA ASN A 519 -10.04 -47.54 -7.47
C ASN A 519 -9.60 -46.29 -8.28
N ALA A 520 -9.65 -45.11 -7.66
CA ALA A 520 -9.42 -43.83 -8.32
C ALA A 520 -7.95 -43.35 -8.26
N TYR A 521 -7.16 -43.92 -7.34
CA TYR A 521 -5.77 -43.54 -7.12
C TYR A 521 -4.84 -44.41 -7.97
N GLY A 522 -4.83 -44.15 -9.29
CA GLY A 522 -3.96 -44.82 -10.26
C GLY A 522 -2.48 -44.45 -10.09
N GLN A 523 -1.59 -45.29 -10.64
CA GLN A 523 -0.14 -45.04 -10.64
C GLN A 523 0.16 -43.72 -11.35
N ALA A 524 0.98 -42.86 -10.72
CA ALA A 524 1.57 -41.73 -11.42
C ALA A 524 2.56 -42.31 -12.46
N GLU A 525 2.23 -42.22 -13.75
CA GLU A 525 3.16 -42.58 -14.81
C GLU A 525 4.24 -41.50 -14.95
N ASP A 526 5.49 -41.93 -14.73
CA ASP A 526 6.74 -41.46 -15.33
C ASP A 526 6.97 -39.93 -15.40
N GLY A 527 7.35 -39.34 -14.27
CA GLY A 527 8.25 -38.18 -14.26
C GLY A 527 9.69 -38.68 -14.20
N GLN A 528 10.56 -38.16 -15.07
CA GLN A 528 11.98 -38.50 -15.32
C GLN A 528 12.96 -38.43 -14.11
N ASP A 529 12.49 -38.57 -12.87
CA ASP A 529 13.33 -38.66 -11.69
C ASP A 529 13.51 -40.12 -11.27
N ASN A 530 14.75 -40.49 -10.91
CA ASN A 530 15.20 -41.82 -10.47
C ASN A 530 14.52 -42.36 -9.18
N ALA A 531 13.30 -41.96 -8.86
CA ALA A 531 12.52 -42.46 -7.74
C ALA A 531 11.80 -43.78 -8.11
N ALA A 532 11.80 -44.74 -7.18
CA ALA A 532 11.06 -45.98 -7.36
C ALA A 532 9.55 -45.71 -7.54
N PRO A 533 8.85 -46.44 -8.42
CA PRO A 533 7.43 -46.22 -8.67
C PRO A 533 6.60 -46.41 -7.40
N ILE A 534 5.76 -45.42 -7.09
CA ILE A 534 4.82 -45.45 -5.95
C ILE A 534 3.69 -46.41 -6.29
N THR A 535 3.36 -47.33 -5.38
CA THR A 535 2.25 -48.27 -5.55
C THR A 535 0.89 -47.59 -5.37
N ALA A 536 -0.18 -48.14 -5.96
CA ALA A 536 -1.54 -47.61 -5.80
C ALA A 536 -1.97 -47.54 -4.32
N ASP A 537 -1.66 -48.57 -3.52
CA ASP A 537 -1.97 -48.60 -2.09
C ASP A 537 -1.21 -47.54 -1.29
N GLN A 538 0.05 -47.26 -1.66
CA GLN A 538 0.83 -46.18 -1.05
C GLN A 538 0.24 -44.81 -1.38
N SER A 539 -0.12 -44.58 -2.65
CA SER A 539 -0.77 -43.34 -3.09
C SER A 539 -2.10 -43.12 -2.35
N MET A 540 -2.91 -44.17 -2.22
CA MET A 540 -4.16 -44.15 -1.46
C MET A 540 -3.93 -43.83 0.02
N ALA A 541 -2.94 -44.46 0.67
CA ALA A 541 -2.64 -44.20 2.07
C ALA A 541 -2.22 -42.74 2.31
N GLN A 542 -1.38 -42.20 1.42
CA GLN A 542 -0.97 -40.79 1.46
C GLN A 542 -2.17 -39.85 1.28
N ALA A 543 -3.07 -40.12 0.33
CA ALA A 543 -4.28 -39.33 0.13
C ALA A 543 -5.19 -39.34 1.37
N LYS A 544 -5.39 -40.50 2.01
CA LYS A 544 -6.17 -40.63 3.25
C LYS A 544 -5.52 -39.89 4.42
N GLN A 545 -4.20 -39.96 4.57
CA GLN A 545 -3.47 -39.22 5.61
C GLN A 545 -3.61 -37.71 5.42
N VAL A 546 -3.41 -37.22 4.20
CA VAL A 546 -3.58 -35.80 3.86
C VAL A 546 -5.01 -35.35 4.13
N PHE A 547 -6.01 -36.11 3.68
CA PHE A 547 -7.41 -35.76 3.91
C PHE A 547 -7.77 -35.74 5.40
N LEU A 548 -7.28 -36.69 6.21
CA LEU A 548 -7.46 -36.69 7.66
C LEU A 548 -6.82 -35.46 8.31
N ARG A 549 -5.56 -35.13 7.99
CA ARG A 549 -4.89 -33.94 8.55
C ARG A 549 -5.65 -32.65 8.29
N HIS A 550 -6.19 -32.51 7.08
CA HIS A 550 -6.94 -31.32 6.67
C HIS A 550 -8.46 -31.46 6.86
N TYR A 551 -8.92 -32.53 7.53
CA TYR A 551 -10.35 -32.81 7.66
C TYR A 551 -11.13 -31.71 8.39
N PRO A 552 -10.65 -31.12 9.51
CA PRO A 552 -11.35 -30.02 10.18
C PRO A 552 -11.63 -28.85 9.23
N GLU A 553 -10.67 -28.51 8.39
CA GLU A 553 -10.83 -27.44 7.40
C GLU A 553 -11.74 -27.86 6.24
N ALA A 554 -11.53 -29.04 5.67
CA ALA A 554 -12.30 -29.55 4.53
C ALA A 554 -13.77 -29.81 4.88
N SER A 555 -14.07 -30.18 6.13
CA SER A 555 -15.42 -30.41 6.62
C SER A 555 -16.13 -29.10 6.98
N SER A 556 -15.51 -28.25 7.80
CA SER A 556 -16.13 -27.00 8.27
C SER A 556 -16.37 -25.99 7.14
N ARG A 557 -15.52 -25.97 6.10
CA ARG A 557 -15.63 -25.03 4.96
C ARG A 557 -16.49 -25.54 3.81
N ARG A 558 -17.14 -26.71 3.91
CA ARG A 558 -17.80 -27.40 2.77
C ARG A 558 -18.74 -26.51 1.95
N GLY A 559 -19.54 -25.67 2.61
CA GLY A 559 -20.49 -24.76 1.96
C GLY A 559 -19.94 -23.37 1.62
N SER A 560 -18.66 -23.12 1.81
CA SER A 560 -18.08 -21.77 1.73
C SER A 560 -17.43 -21.47 0.38
N GLY A 561 -17.72 -20.29 -0.16
CA GLY A 561 -17.03 -19.74 -1.31
C GLY A 561 -15.69 -19.13 -0.90
N PHE A 562 -14.90 -18.71 -1.89
CA PHE A 562 -13.67 -17.96 -1.63
C PHE A 562 -13.99 -16.55 -1.12
N ASN A 563 -13.01 -15.94 -0.44
CA ASN A 563 -13.11 -14.58 0.03
C ASN A 563 -12.91 -13.60 -1.15
N ALA A 564 -13.99 -12.97 -1.60
CA ALA A 564 -13.99 -12.03 -2.72
C ALA A 564 -13.27 -10.70 -2.45
N LEU A 565 -12.78 -10.46 -1.22
CA LEU A 565 -11.99 -9.28 -0.83
C LEU A 565 -10.48 -9.55 -0.77
N LEU A 566 -10.06 -10.78 -1.07
CA LEU A 566 -8.66 -11.17 -1.16
C LEU A 566 -8.36 -11.67 -2.57
N GLU A 567 -7.09 -11.62 -2.95
CA GLU A 567 -6.62 -12.22 -4.19
C GLU A 567 -6.95 -13.72 -4.18
N TRP A 568 -7.40 -14.24 -5.31
CA TRP A 568 -7.65 -15.66 -5.46
C TRP A 568 -6.31 -16.39 -5.65
N ASN A 569 -6.02 -17.35 -4.77
CA ASN A 569 -4.78 -18.14 -4.73
C ASN A 569 -5.03 -19.47 -3.99
N GLU A 570 -3.99 -20.26 -3.75
CA GLU A 570 -4.07 -21.56 -3.07
C GLU A 570 -4.68 -21.50 -1.67
N ASP A 571 -4.46 -20.41 -0.92
CA ASP A 571 -4.98 -20.20 0.44
C ASP A 571 -6.42 -19.63 0.43
N ASN A 572 -6.82 -18.99 -0.68
CA ASN A 572 -8.12 -18.36 -0.86
C ASN A 572 -8.97 -19.06 -1.93
N VAL A 573 -9.25 -20.34 -1.71
CA VAL A 573 -10.20 -21.13 -2.51
C VAL A 573 -11.51 -21.40 -1.76
N ALA A 574 -12.53 -21.80 -2.51
CA ALA A 574 -13.76 -22.32 -1.94
C ALA A 574 -13.49 -23.61 -1.14
N GLY A 575 -14.22 -23.82 -0.04
CA GLY A 575 -14.00 -25.03 0.78
C GLY A 575 -14.43 -26.31 0.07
N LEU A 576 -15.46 -26.25 -0.78
CA LEU A 576 -15.85 -27.37 -1.64
C LEU A 576 -14.74 -27.73 -2.64
N GLU A 577 -14.05 -26.73 -3.20
CA GLU A 577 -12.90 -26.93 -4.08
C GLU A 577 -11.76 -27.64 -3.35
N LEU A 578 -11.39 -27.13 -2.16
CA LEU A 578 -10.38 -27.75 -1.29
C LEU A 578 -10.72 -29.21 -0.98
N ARG A 579 -11.97 -29.49 -0.64
CA ARG A 579 -12.44 -30.84 -0.32
C ARG A 579 -12.36 -31.79 -1.52
N LEU A 580 -12.73 -31.33 -2.71
CA LEU A 580 -12.59 -32.13 -3.93
C LEU A 580 -11.12 -32.40 -4.26
N ARG A 581 -10.22 -31.43 -4.05
CA ARG A 581 -8.77 -31.64 -4.29
C ARG A 581 -8.26 -32.83 -3.48
N PHE A 582 -8.62 -32.91 -2.20
CA PHE A 582 -8.22 -34.02 -1.35
C PHE A 582 -8.88 -35.35 -1.75
N LYS A 583 -10.19 -35.36 -2.06
CA LYS A 583 -10.88 -36.59 -2.48
C LYS A 583 -10.38 -37.13 -3.82
N LEU A 584 -10.02 -36.25 -4.76
CA LEU A 584 -9.49 -36.62 -6.06
C LEU A 584 -7.98 -36.89 -6.07
N ALA A 585 -7.29 -36.63 -4.95
CA ALA A 585 -5.82 -36.62 -4.85
C ALA A 585 -5.18 -35.82 -5.99
N ILE A 586 -5.69 -34.61 -6.22
CA ILE A 586 -5.09 -33.62 -7.12
C ILE A 586 -4.36 -32.62 -6.22
N PRO A 587 -3.02 -32.47 -6.36
CA PRO A 587 -2.24 -31.58 -5.51
C PRO A 587 -2.67 -30.12 -5.71
N ALA A 588 -2.33 -29.25 -4.75
CA ALA A 588 -2.43 -27.81 -4.97
C ALA A 588 -1.54 -27.43 -6.17
N TRP A 589 -2.13 -26.78 -7.17
CA TRP A 589 -1.39 -26.31 -8.34
C TRP A 589 -0.73 -24.97 -8.00
N SER A 590 0.52 -24.79 -8.43
CA SER A 590 1.23 -23.52 -8.31
C SER A 590 0.81 -22.56 -9.43
N MET A 591 0.66 -21.26 -9.13
CA MET A 591 0.44 -20.21 -10.16
C MET A 591 1.58 -20.12 -11.19
N ASP A 592 2.73 -20.76 -10.93
CA ASP A 592 3.93 -20.74 -11.77
C ASP A 592 4.05 -21.93 -12.75
N ASP A 593 3.00 -22.74 -12.91
CA ASP A 593 3.12 -23.97 -13.70
C ASP A 593 2.86 -23.75 -15.19
N SER A 594 3.96 -23.51 -15.92
CA SER A 594 4.02 -23.44 -17.39
C SER A 594 3.76 -24.77 -18.11
N ARG A 595 3.40 -25.84 -17.38
CA ARG A 595 3.24 -27.20 -17.93
C ARG A 595 1.77 -27.52 -18.19
N ALA A 596 1.43 -27.81 -19.44
CA ALA A 596 0.10 -28.27 -19.84
C ALA A 596 -0.31 -29.64 -19.22
N GLU A 597 0.66 -30.38 -18.71
CA GLU A 597 0.49 -31.77 -18.24
C GLU A 597 0.06 -31.90 -16.77
N THR A 598 -0.13 -30.79 -16.04
CA THR A 598 -0.50 -30.84 -14.62
C THR A 598 -2.00 -30.95 -14.43
N GLU A 599 -2.42 -31.86 -13.55
CA GLU A 599 -3.82 -32.00 -13.17
C GLU A 599 -4.28 -30.82 -12.33
N ARG A 600 -5.35 -30.15 -12.78
CA ARG A 600 -5.90 -28.96 -12.14
C ARG A 600 -7.35 -28.74 -12.51
N PHE A 601 -8.07 -28.06 -11.62
CA PHE A 601 -9.43 -27.66 -11.85
C PHE A 601 -9.77 -26.39 -11.06
N TYR A 602 -10.87 -25.76 -11.47
CA TYR A 602 -11.36 -24.49 -10.91
C TYR A 602 -12.85 -24.60 -10.61
N LEU A 603 -13.28 -23.95 -9.54
CA LEU A 603 -14.69 -23.78 -9.20
C LEU A 603 -15.10 -22.32 -9.45
N LEU A 604 -16.06 -22.11 -10.35
CA LEU A 604 -16.62 -20.78 -10.61
C LEU A 604 -18.08 -20.68 -10.15
N GLU A 605 -18.38 -19.62 -9.40
CA GLU A 605 -19.73 -19.31 -8.91
C GLU A 605 -20.45 -18.38 -9.89
N HIS A 606 -21.57 -18.83 -10.46
CA HIS A 606 -22.27 -18.04 -11.48
C HIS A 606 -22.86 -16.74 -10.90
N LEU A 607 -23.26 -16.73 -9.63
CA LEU A 607 -23.80 -15.53 -8.96
C LEU A 607 -22.81 -14.35 -8.98
N LEU A 608 -21.50 -14.62 -8.97
CA LEU A 608 -20.47 -13.59 -9.01
C LEU A 608 -20.23 -13.04 -10.43
N LEU A 609 -20.81 -13.67 -11.46
CA LEU A 609 -20.83 -13.21 -12.86
C LEU A 609 -22.10 -12.42 -13.19
N ARG A 610 -22.96 -12.11 -12.21
CA ARG A 610 -24.17 -11.32 -12.46
C ARG A 610 -23.83 -9.92 -13.00
N PRO A 611 -24.73 -9.29 -13.76
CA PRO A 611 -24.56 -7.89 -14.16
C PRO A 611 -24.41 -6.95 -12.96
N ILE A 612 -23.61 -5.91 -13.15
CA ILE A 612 -23.31 -4.84 -12.18
C ILE A 612 -23.91 -3.52 -12.64
N GLU A 613 -23.92 -2.50 -11.78
CA GLU A 613 -24.57 -1.21 -12.10
C GLU A 613 -24.03 -0.54 -13.37
N ALA A 614 -22.74 -0.75 -13.69
CA ALA A 614 -22.13 -0.27 -14.93
C ALA A 614 -22.75 -0.85 -16.21
N ASP A 615 -23.36 -2.04 -16.16
CA ASP A 615 -24.03 -2.65 -17.32
C ASP A 615 -25.23 -1.84 -17.83
N ARG A 616 -25.80 -0.93 -17.03
CA ARG A 616 -26.87 -0.01 -17.48
C ARG A 616 -26.49 0.81 -18.71
N GLN A 617 -25.20 1.06 -18.90
CA GLN A 617 -24.70 1.84 -20.04
C GLN A 617 -24.82 1.11 -21.39
N GLN A 618 -24.97 -0.22 -21.40
CA GLN A 618 -25.10 -1.04 -22.61
C GLN A 618 -26.35 -0.71 -23.44
N GLN A 619 -27.46 -0.39 -22.77
CA GLN A 619 -28.77 -0.12 -23.38
C GLN A 619 -29.16 -1.16 -24.46
N GLY A 620 -29.41 -2.40 -24.03
CA GLY A 620 -29.80 -3.52 -24.88
C GLY A 620 -29.80 -4.85 -24.11
N PRO A 621 -30.01 -5.99 -24.80
CA PRO A 621 -29.82 -7.30 -24.20
C PRO A 621 -28.34 -7.48 -23.82
N LEU A 622 -28.11 -8.11 -22.66
CA LEU A 622 -26.78 -8.44 -22.15
C LEU A 622 -26.38 -9.86 -22.55
N LEU A 623 -27.35 -10.79 -22.56
CA LEU A 623 -27.13 -12.21 -22.83
C LEU A 623 -28.15 -12.75 -23.83
N ALA A 624 -27.69 -13.51 -24.80
CA ALA A 624 -28.49 -14.28 -25.75
C ALA A 624 -28.39 -15.80 -25.49
N GLU A 625 -29.37 -16.54 -25.98
CA GLU A 625 -29.57 -17.99 -25.76
C GLU A 625 -29.38 -18.44 -24.29
N ALA A 626 -29.71 -17.58 -23.32
CA ALA A 626 -29.47 -17.81 -21.88
C ALA A 626 -29.90 -19.22 -21.44
N ALA A 627 -29.04 -19.94 -20.75
CA ALA A 627 -29.25 -21.35 -20.41
C ALA A 627 -30.54 -21.60 -19.60
N ALA A 628 -30.93 -20.64 -18.77
CA ALA A 628 -32.16 -20.62 -17.98
C ALA A 628 -32.66 -19.17 -17.79
N PRO A 629 -33.93 -18.95 -17.37
CA PRO A 629 -34.42 -17.63 -17.00
C PRO A 629 -33.60 -16.95 -15.90
N ASP A 630 -33.03 -17.76 -15.00
CA ASP A 630 -32.01 -17.36 -14.03
C ASP A 630 -30.77 -18.24 -14.22
N PRO A 631 -29.74 -17.75 -14.94
CA PRO A 631 -28.52 -18.50 -15.20
C PRO A 631 -27.45 -18.30 -14.11
N TYR A 632 -27.73 -17.49 -13.08
CA TYR A 632 -26.73 -17.05 -12.10
C TYR A 632 -26.93 -17.72 -10.74
N SER A 633 -28.17 -17.81 -10.26
CA SER A 633 -28.43 -18.26 -8.90
C SER A 633 -28.18 -19.75 -8.74
N LEU A 634 -27.58 -20.11 -7.61
CA LEU A 634 -27.42 -21.50 -7.14
C LEU A 634 -26.77 -22.43 -8.18
N GLN A 635 -25.84 -21.89 -8.98
CA GLN A 635 -25.17 -22.61 -10.07
C GLN A 635 -23.66 -22.40 -9.96
N VAL A 636 -22.93 -23.50 -10.16
CA VAL A 636 -21.46 -23.51 -10.14
C VAL A 636 -20.92 -24.31 -11.32
N SER A 637 -19.81 -23.87 -11.89
CA SER A 637 -19.08 -24.58 -12.93
C SER A 637 -17.76 -25.11 -12.38
N TRP A 638 -17.54 -26.41 -12.56
CA TRP A 638 -16.27 -27.10 -12.34
C TRP A 638 -15.55 -27.23 -13.67
N VAL A 639 -14.38 -26.60 -13.77
CA VAL A 639 -13.61 -26.54 -15.02
C VAL A 639 -12.32 -27.34 -14.82
N PHE A 640 -12.24 -28.51 -15.47
CA PHE A 640 -11.11 -29.43 -15.42
C PHE A 640 -10.28 -29.33 -16.69
N THR A 641 -8.97 -29.48 -16.57
CA THR A 641 -8.11 -29.73 -17.74
C THR A 641 -8.34 -31.13 -18.31
N ALA A 642 -8.43 -31.26 -19.63
CA ALA A 642 -8.57 -32.54 -20.31
C ALA A 642 -7.24 -33.22 -20.64
N ALA A 643 -6.12 -32.47 -20.65
CA ALA A 643 -4.84 -32.92 -21.20
C ALA A 643 -4.10 -34.02 -20.41
N PRO A 644 -4.04 -34.01 -19.07
CA PRO A 644 -3.31 -35.04 -18.31
C PRO A 644 -3.84 -36.45 -18.57
N ALA A 645 -2.97 -37.46 -18.60
CA ALA A 645 -3.32 -38.83 -18.97
C ALA A 645 -4.47 -39.41 -18.10
N ARG A 646 -4.42 -39.20 -16.78
CA ARG A 646 -5.48 -39.62 -15.85
C ARG A 646 -6.83 -38.99 -16.18
N CYS A 647 -6.82 -37.70 -16.54
CA CYS A 647 -8.01 -36.93 -16.96
C CYS A 647 -8.63 -37.42 -18.27
N GLN A 648 -7.92 -38.19 -19.08
CA GLN A 648 -8.46 -38.78 -20.32
C GLN A 648 -9.16 -40.12 -20.07
N THR A 649 -8.93 -40.77 -18.92
CA THR A 649 -9.52 -42.08 -18.60
C THR A 649 -11.02 -41.96 -18.27
N PRO A 650 -11.90 -42.79 -18.88
CA PRO A 650 -13.33 -42.78 -18.58
C PRO A 650 -13.65 -43.02 -17.11
N GLU A 651 -12.90 -43.91 -16.46
CA GLU A 651 -13.08 -44.29 -15.05
C GLU A 651 -12.84 -43.09 -14.13
N PHE A 652 -11.78 -42.32 -14.37
CA PHE A 652 -11.49 -41.12 -13.58
C PHE A 652 -12.52 -40.02 -13.82
N ARG A 653 -12.94 -39.79 -15.08
CA ARG A 653 -14.00 -38.81 -15.37
C ARG A 653 -15.33 -39.16 -14.69
N GLN A 654 -15.69 -40.45 -14.65
CA GLN A 654 -16.87 -40.92 -13.92
C GLN A 654 -16.71 -40.71 -12.41
N PHE A 655 -15.54 -41.02 -11.85
CA PHE A 655 -15.24 -40.79 -10.45
C PHE A 655 -15.32 -39.30 -10.07
N VAL A 656 -14.76 -38.41 -10.89
CA VAL A 656 -14.87 -36.96 -10.73
C VAL A 656 -16.34 -36.53 -10.75
N ALA A 657 -17.12 -36.99 -11.73
CA ALA A 657 -18.53 -36.64 -11.83
C ALA A 657 -19.34 -37.08 -10.61
N GLN A 658 -19.13 -38.31 -10.14
CA GLN A 658 -19.78 -38.82 -8.94
C GLN A 658 -19.37 -38.03 -7.70
N THR A 659 -18.07 -37.77 -7.51
CA THR A 659 -17.55 -37.00 -6.37
C THR A 659 -18.09 -35.57 -6.37
N VAL A 660 -18.12 -34.89 -7.52
CA VAL A 660 -18.73 -33.56 -7.65
C VAL A 660 -20.20 -33.58 -7.23
N LEU A 661 -20.97 -34.57 -7.68
CA LEU A 661 -22.40 -34.66 -7.36
C LEU A 661 -22.65 -34.99 -5.88
N GLU A 662 -21.86 -35.88 -5.28
CA GLU A 662 -21.99 -36.27 -3.87
C GLU A 662 -21.61 -35.14 -2.92
N GLU A 663 -20.62 -34.32 -3.29
CA GLU A 663 -20.09 -33.27 -2.43
C GLU A 663 -20.74 -31.91 -2.61
N THR A 664 -21.30 -31.63 -3.80
CA THR A 664 -21.97 -30.35 -4.06
C THR A 664 -23.27 -30.26 -3.25
N PRO A 665 -23.51 -29.17 -2.50
CA PRO A 665 -24.77 -28.98 -1.77
C PRO A 665 -25.99 -29.14 -2.68
N ALA A 666 -27.00 -29.89 -2.23
CA ALA A 666 -28.15 -30.31 -3.06
C ALA A 666 -28.97 -29.15 -3.67
N HIS A 667 -28.88 -27.94 -3.10
CA HIS A 667 -29.55 -26.76 -3.63
C HIS A 667 -28.75 -26.06 -4.75
N LEU A 668 -27.47 -26.42 -4.93
CA LEU A 668 -26.61 -25.93 -6.00
C LEU A 668 -26.62 -26.93 -7.17
N ARG A 669 -26.62 -26.39 -8.39
CA ARG A 669 -26.48 -27.17 -9.61
C ARG A 669 -25.04 -27.11 -10.11
N PRO A 670 -24.28 -28.23 -10.06
CA PRO A 670 -22.94 -28.28 -10.63
C PRO A 670 -22.99 -28.52 -12.14
N GLN A 671 -22.13 -27.83 -12.89
CA GLN A 671 -21.80 -28.09 -14.29
C GLN A 671 -20.34 -28.53 -14.38
N ILE A 672 -20.05 -29.65 -15.03
CA ILE A 672 -18.67 -30.16 -15.18
C ILE A 672 -18.23 -29.96 -16.62
N LEU A 673 -17.10 -29.29 -16.80
CA LEU A 673 -16.52 -28.95 -18.09
C LEU A 673 -15.09 -29.49 -18.15
N TRP A 674 -14.76 -30.15 -19.24
CA TRP A 674 -13.40 -30.60 -19.57
C TRP A 674 -12.90 -29.75 -20.72
N LEU A 675 -11.89 -28.92 -20.47
CA LEU A 675 -11.32 -28.02 -21.47
C LEU A 675 -9.99 -28.56 -22.02
N GLU A 676 -9.85 -28.51 -23.34
CA GLU A 676 -8.58 -28.74 -24.02
C GLU A 676 -7.60 -27.57 -23.74
N ASP A 677 -6.31 -27.78 -23.96
CA ASP A 677 -5.25 -26.82 -23.58
C ASP A 677 -5.49 -25.37 -24.03
N ALA A 678 -6.00 -25.16 -25.25
CA ALA A 678 -6.23 -23.82 -25.79
C ALA A 678 -7.38 -23.09 -25.07
N ASP A 679 -8.49 -23.80 -24.85
CA ASP A 679 -9.65 -23.27 -24.13
C ASP A 679 -9.34 -23.09 -22.65
N MET A 680 -8.54 -23.99 -22.07
CA MET A 680 -8.08 -23.91 -20.69
C MET A 680 -7.21 -22.66 -20.46
N ARG A 681 -6.25 -22.36 -21.35
CA ARG A 681 -5.45 -21.12 -21.25
C ARG A 681 -6.32 -19.87 -21.37
N THR A 682 -7.33 -19.91 -22.22
CA THR A 682 -8.30 -18.82 -22.40
C THR A 682 -9.12 -18.62 -21.13
N PHE A 683 -9.61 -19.72 -20.53
CA PHE A 683 -10.29 -19.72 -19.24
C PHE A 683 -9.41 -19.11 -18.15
N GLU A 684 -8.17 -19.59 -18.00
CA GLU A 684 -7.27 -19.15 -16.94
C GLU A 684 -6.91 -17.67 -17.04
N SER A 685 -6.68 -17.18 -18.26
CA SER A 685 -6.49 -15.74 -18.51
C SER A 685 -7.73 -14.94 -18.13
N ALA A 686 -8.91 -15.34 -18.60
CA ALA A 686 -10.16 -14.64 -18.31
C ALA A 686 -10.51 -14.67 -16.81
N TYR A 687 -10.29 -15.82 -16.15
CA TYR A 687 -10.54 -16.02 -14.74
C TYR A 687 -9.61 -15.17 -13.87
N ARG A 688 -8.31 -15.12 -14.20
CA ARG A 688 -7.33 -14.25 -13.51
C ARG A 688 -7.66 -12.76 -13.69
N ASP A 689 -7.97 -12.34 -14.92
CA ASP A 689 -8.36 -10.95 -15.18
C ASP A 689 -9.64 -10.59 -14.42
N TRP A 690 -10.61 -11.49 -14.39
CA TRP A 690 -11.87 -11.30 -13.68
C TRP A 690 -11.69 -11.20 -12.17
N THR A 691 -10.94 -12.11 -11.54
CA THR A 691 -10.71 -12.08 -10.08
C THR A 691 -9.95 -10.83 -9.66
N LEU A 692 -8.87 -10.45 -10.38
CA LEU A 692 -8.08 -9.25 -10.09
C LEU A 692 -8.91 -7.97 -10.22
N ARG A 693 -9.70 -7.84 -11.29
CA ARG A 693 -10.52 -6.64 -11.51
C ARG A 693 -11.72 -6.58 -10.57
N GLN A 694 -12.31 -7.72 -10.22
CA GLN A 694 -13.39 -7.79 -9.23
C GLN A 694 -12.87 -7.35 -7.85
N LEU A 695 -11.68 -7.80 -7.46
CA LEU A 695 -11.02 -7.38 -6.23
C LEU A 695 -10.78 -5.87 -6.21
N ALA A 696 -10.19 -5.32 -7.26
CA ALA A 696 -9.92 -3.89 -7.38
C ALA A 696 -11.20 -3.03 -7.28
N LEU A 697 -12.30 -3.49 -7.89
CA LEU A 697 -13.59 -2.82 -7.80
C LEU A 697 -14.16 -2.85 -6.38
N ARG A 698 -14.11 -4.01 -5.70
CA ARG A 698 -14.61 -4.17 -4.33
C ARG A 698 -13.79 -3.38 -3.30
N GLN A 699 -12.48 -3.23 -3.50
CA GLN A 699 -11.61 -2.46 -2.59
C GLN A 699 -11.70 -0.95 -2.80
N SER A 700 -11.77 -0.49 -4.06
CA SER A 700 -11.78 0.95 -4.36
C SER A 700 -13.13 1.62 -4.11
N GLY A 701 -14.23 0.85 -4.17
CA GLY A 701 -15.59 1.41 -4.15
C GLY A 701 -15.86 2.38 -5.32
N SER A 702 -14.95 2.45 -6.30
CA SER A 702 -14.93 3.47 -7.35
C SER A 702 -15.79 3.03 -8.52
N THR A 703 -16.62 3.95 -9.02
CA THR A 703 -17.38 3.79 -10.28
C THR A 703 -16.53 4.20 -11.49
N ASP A 704 -15.23 3.93 -11.47
CA ASP A 704 -14.39 4.21 -12.64
C ASP A 704 -14.88 3.36 -13.82
N GLN A 705 -15.33 4.06 -14.86
CA GLN A 705 -15.89 3.45 -16.06
C GLN A 705 -14.88 2.55 -16.75
N ALA A 706 -13.59 2.93 -16.77
CA ALA A 706 -12.53 2.13 -17.40
C ALA A 706 -12.31 0.81 -16.66
N ALA A 707 -12.24 0.84 -15.32
CA ALA A 707 -12.14 -0.36 -14.48
C ALA A 707 -13.34 -1.30 -14.67
N ALA A 708 -14.55 -0.73 -14.73
CA ALA A 708 -15.78 -1.50 -14.94
C ALA A 708 -15.88 -2.15 -16.33
N ILE A 709 -15.36 -1.51 -17.39
CA ILE A 709 -15.31 -2.11 -18.73
C ILE A 709 -14.44 -3.36 -18.72
N GLY A 710 -13.24 -3.29 -18.16
CA GLY A 710 -12.35 -4.44 -18.17
C GLY A 710 -12.86 -5.62 -17.33
N LEU A 711 -13.57 -5.36 -16.22
CA LEU A 711 -14.23 -6.41 -15.45
C LEU A 711 -15.33 -7.10 -16.26
N ARG A 712 -16.17 -6.32 -16.96
CA ARG A 712 -17.23 -6.83 -17.83
C ARG A 712 -16.65 -7.64 -18.99
N ASP A 713 -15.56 -7.19 -19.61
CA ASP A 713 -14.88 -7.93 -20.67
C ASP A 713 -14.37 -9.31 -20.19
N ALA A 714 -13.69 -9.36 -19.04
CA ALA A 714 -13.22 -10.63 -18.46
C ALA A 714 -14.39 -11.56 -18.07
N ARG A 715 -15.44 -11.01 -17.44
CA ARG A 715 -16.69 -11.72 -17.14
C ARG A 715 -17.34 -12.29 -18.40
N ASP A 716 -17.44 -11.51 -19.45
CA ASP A 716 -18.14 -11.89 -20.67
C ASP A 716 -17.41 -13.05 -21.38
N ARG A 717 -16.07 -13.04 -21.39
CA ARG A 717 -15.26 -14.17 -21.86
C ARG A 717 -15.53 -15.46 -21.06
N LEU A 718 -15.67 -15.37 -19.74
CA LEU A 718 -16.02 -16.52 -18.90
C LEU A 718 -17.44 -17.04 -19.21
N ILE A 719 -18.42 -16.14 -19.32
CA ILE A 719 -19.81 -16.50 -19.64
C ILE A 719 -19.90 -17.22 -20.98
N ASP A 720 -19.24 -16.70 -22.01
CA ASP A 720 -19.21 -17.27 -23.36
C ASP A 720 -18.54 -18.66 -23.35
N LEU A 721 -17.38 -18.79 -22.71
CA LEU A 721 -16.60 -20.03 -22.68
C LEU A 721 -17.31 -21.16 -21.93
N LEU A 722 -18.06 -20.83 -20.88
CA LEU A 722 -18.78 -21.81 -20.06
C LEU A 722 -20.20 -22.12 -20.59
N ALA A 723 -20.59 -21.48 -21.69
CA ALA A 723 -21.90 -21.61 -22.32
C ALA A 723 -23.08 -21.32 -21.36
N ILE A 724 -22.91 -20.36 -20.43
CA ILE A 724 -23.99 -19.85 -19.57
C ILE A 724 -25.02 -19.09 -20.43
N GLY A 725 -24.54 -18.45 -21.50
CA GLY A 725 -25.24 -17.84 -22.62
C GLY A 725 -24.21 -17.21 -23.55
N TYR A 726 -24.64 -16.36 -24.48
CA TYR A 726 -23.75 -15.62 -25.37
C TYR A 726 -23.86 -14.12 -25.14
N THR A 727 -22.76 -13.48 -24.80
CA THR A 727 -22.67 -12.05 -24.50
C THR A 727 -22.58 -11.22 -25.77
N TYR A 728 -23.18 -10.03 -25.74
CA TYR A 728 -23.01 -9.05 -26.81
C TYR A 728 -21.70 -8.27 -26.62
N PRO A 729 -21.04 -7.80 -27.69
CA PRO A 729 -19.97 -6.82 -27.55
C PRO A 729 -20.43 -5.60 -26.75
N LEU A 730 -19.57 -5.11 -25.86
CA LEU A 730 -19.81 -3.92 -25.06
C LEU A 730 -19.94 -2.71 -25.99
N ARG A 731 -21.03 -1.94 -25.82
CA ARG A 731 -21.39 -0.81 -26.70
C ARG A 731 -21.03 0.55 -26.12
N ASP A 732 -20.72 0.62 -24.85
CA ASP A 732 -20.42 1.83 -24.06
C ASP A 732 -18.91 2.12 -23.96
N LEU A 733 -18.13 1.63 -24.92
CA LEU A 733 -16.68 1.84 -24.97
C LEU A 733 -16.38 3.31 -25.29
N PRO A 734 -15.51 3.99 -24.50
CA PRO A 734 -15.22 5.40 -24.68
C PRO A 734 -14.46 5.65 -25.98
N ILE A 735 -14.88 6.70 -26.69
CA ILE A 735 -14.23 7.23 -27.89
C ILE A 735 -13.96 8.73 -27.65
N PRO A 736 -12.81 9.30 -28.01
CA PRO A 736 -12.59 10.74 -27.91
C PRO A 736 -13.63 11.55 -28.72
N GLU A 737 -14.13 12.67 -28.16
CA GLU A 737 -15.28 13.40 -28.71
C GLU A 737 -15.03 14.08 -30.07
N LEU A 738 -13.79 14.44 -30.41
CA LEU A 738 -13.49 15.12 -31.66
C LEU A 738 -12.05 14.88 -32.14
N THR A 739 -11.90 14.38 -33.36
CA THR A 739 -10.60 14.31 -34.06
C THR A 739 -10.61 15.28 -35.23
N THR A 740 -9.81 16.35 -35.19
CA THR A 740 -9.70 17.30 -36.30
C THR A 740 -8.49 16.94 -37.17
N VAL A 741 -8.72 16.64 -38.45
CA VAL A 741 -7.65 16.33 -39.41
C VAL A 741 -7.61 17.32 -40.55
N ALA A 742 -6.42 17.50 -41.11
CA ALA A 742 -6.28 18.30 -42.31
C ALA A 742 -6.99 17.63 -43.50
N TYR A 743 -7.35 18.44 -44.49
CA TYR A 743 -7.98 17.93 -45.70
C TYR A 743 -7.12 16.85 -46.38
N ASN A 744 -7.80 15.79 -46.82
CA ASN A 744 -7.23 14.64 -47.52
C ASN A 744 -6.16 13.90 -46.68
N VAL A 745 -6.28 13.93 -45.35
CA VAL A 745 -5.44 13.19 -44.39
C VAL A 745 -6.29 12.16 -43.67
N THR A 746 -5.69 11.04 -43.27
CA THR A 746 -6.34 10.00 -42.47
C THR A 746 -6.48 10.46 -41.02
N ALA A 747 -7.55 10.04 -40.34
CA ALA A 747 -7.73 10.24 -38.91
C ALA A 747 -7.47 8.95 -38.16
N GLN A 748 -6.97 9.07 -36.92
CA GLN A 748 -6.85 7.95 -36.00
C GLN A 748 -8.01 8.03 -35.00
N ILE A 749 -8.95 7.10 -35.10
CA ILE A 749 -10.06 6.97 -34.16
C ILE A 749 -9.62 5.95 -33.10
N VAL A 750 -9.52 6.40 -31.85
CA VAL A 750 -9.13 5.54 -30.73
C VAL A 750 -10.37 5.06 -30.00
N VAL A 751 -10.52 3.75 -29.83
CA VAL A 751 -11.42 3.14 -28.86
C VAL A 751 -10.59 2.92 -27.60
N GLU A 752 -10.84 3.69 -26.55
CA GLU A 752 -9.99 3.75 -25.34
C GLU A 752 -9.84 2.39 -24.64
N TYR A 753 -10.84 1.50 -24.81
CA TYR A 753 -10.75 0.12 -24.37
C TYR A 753 -11.42 -0.81 -25.39
N SER A 754 -10.69 -1.79 -25.88
CA SER A 754 -11.18 -2.82 -26.81
C SER A 754 -11.22 -4.19 -26.14
N GLN A 755 -12.27 -4.96 -26.41
CA GLN A 755 -12.44 -6.29 -25.85
C GLN A 755 -11.60 -7.34 -26.55
N ILE A 756 -11.02 -8.26 -25.77
CA ILE A 756 -10.30 -9.41 -26.33
C ILE A 756 -11.29 -10.33 -27.05
N GLY A 757 -10.98 -10.72 -28.29
CA GLY A 757 -11.85 -11.60 -29.08
C GLY A 757 -13.02 -10.89 -29.78
N VAL A 758 -13.03 -9.55 -29.80
CA VAL A 758 -13.99 -8.73 -30.55
C VAL A 758 -13.27 -8.00 -31.69
N SER A 759 -13.77 -8.17 -32.90
CA SER A 759 -13.35 -7.39 -34.08
C SER A 759 -14.14 -6.10 -34.16
N TYR A 760 -13.44 -4.98 -34.28
CA TYR A 760 -14.02 -3.66 -34.47
C TYR A 760 -13.82 -3.21 -35.91
N ARG A 761 -14.90 -2.80 -36.57
CA ARG A 761 -14.92 -2.34 -37.96
C ARG A 761 -15.46 -0.92 -38.02
N LEU A 762 -14.74 -0.04 -38.70
CA LEU A 762 -15.18 1.32 -38.94
C LEU A 762 -16.18 1.35 -40.11
N CYS A 763 -17.30 2.02 -39.91
CA CYS A 763 -18.40 2.16 -40.86
C CYS A 763 -18.76 3.65 -41.04
N ASP A 764 -19.41 3.98 -42.15
CA ASP A 764 -19.97 5.32 -42.33
C ASP A 764 -21.16 5.58 -41.38
N LYS A 765 -21.75 6.79 -41.44
CA LYS A 765 -22.90 7.17 -40.62
C LYS A 765 -24.17 6.37 -40.94
N GLU A 766 -24.23 5.73 -42.11
CA GLU A 766 -25.30 4.82 -42.54
C GLU A 766 -25.00 3.35 -42.23
N HIS A 767 -24.00 3.07 -41.38
CA HIS A 767 -23.59 1.72 -40.97
C HIS A 767 -23.03 0.84 -42.09
N LYS A 768 -22.56 1.42 -43.19
CA LYS A 768 -21.95 0.68 -44.30
C LYS A 768 -20.44 0.60 -44.14
N SER A 769 -19.89 -0.53 -44.59
CA SER A 769 -18.44 -0.75 -44.62
C SER A 769 -17.75 0.25 -45.52
N LEU A 770 -16.58 0.72 -45.08
CA LEU A 770 -15.68 1.55 -45.89
C LEU A 770 -14.92 0.69 -46.93
N SER A 771 -14.43 1.36 -47.98
CA SER A 771 -13.57 0.77 -49.02
C SER A 771 -12.26 1.56 -49.13
N PRO A 772 -11.09 0.98 -48.78
CA PRO A 772 -10.89 -0.36 -48.21
C PRO A 772 -11.50 -0.50 -46.81
N GLU A 773 -11.79 -1.74 -46.40
CA GLU A 773 -12.33 -2.06 -45.08
C GLU A 773 -11.31 -1.71 -44.00
N VAL A 774 -11.73 -0.96 -42.98
CA VAL A 774 -10.91 -0.63 -41.81
C VAL A 774 -11.43 -1.44 -40.64
N LYS A 775 -10.67 -2.44 -40.22
CA LYS A 775 -10.99 -3.27 -39.06
C LYS A 775 -9.75 -3.62 -38.26
N ALA A 776 -9.92 -3.83 -36.96
CA ALA A 776 -8.86 -4.31 -36.08
C ALA A 776 -9.42 -5.19 -34.96
N LEU A 777 -8.58 -6.08 -34.44
CA LEU A 777 -8.94 -7.00 -33.36
C LEU A 777 -8.63 -6.34 -32.00
N GLY A 778 -9.59 -6.37 -31.09
CA GLY A 778 -9.40 -5.85 -29.74
C GLY A 778 -8.40 -6.68 -28.93
N ASN A 779 -7.68 -6.00 -28.05
CA ASN A 779 -6.52 -6.52 -27.32
C ASN A 779 -6.61 -6.32 -25.80
N GLY A 780 -7.74 -5.88 -25.26
CA GLY A 780 -7.91 -5.58 -23.83
C GLY A 780 -7.39 -4.19 -23.41
N GLY A 781 -7.06 -3.33 -24.38
CA GLY A 781 -6.60 -1.96 -24.17
C GLY A 781 -7.02 -1.03 -25.32
N PRO A 782 -6.40 0.16 -25.44
CA PRO A 782 -6.72 1.11 -26.50
C PRO A 782 -6.50 0.51 -27.89
N LEU A 783 -7.45 0.75 -28.79
CA LEU A 783 -7.42 0.27 -30.18
C LEU A 783 -7.60 1.42 -31.16
N THR A 784 -6.65 1.56 -32.09
CA THR A 784 -6.68 2.61 -33.11
C THR A 784 -7.23 2.09 -34.43
N LEU A 785 -8.26 2.76 -34.97
CA LEU A 785 -8.82 2.55 -36.29
C LEU A 785 -8.46 3.74 -37.20
N THR A 786 -7.64 3.50 -38.22
CA THR A 786 -7.19 4.54 -39.15
C THR A 786 -8.20 4.71 -40.29
N THR A 787 -8.79 5.90 -40.41
CA THR A 787 -9.77 6.19 -41.46
C THR A 787 -9.11 6.28 -42.84
N PRO A 788 -9.86 6.14 -43.95
CA PRO A 788 -9.44 6.66 -45.24
C PRO A 788 -9.23 8.19 -45.21
N PRO A 789 -8.54 8.80 -46.21
CA PRO A 789 -8.36 10.24 -46.27
C PRO A 789 -9.68 11.03 -46.21
N ILE A 790 -9.78 11.98 -45.29
CA ILE A 790 -11.02 12.70 -45.00
C ILE A 790 -11.02 14.06 -45.72
N LYS A 791 -12.03 14.30 -46.55
CA LYS A 791 -12.13 15.50 -47.42
C LYS A 791 -13.16 16.54 -46.96
N GLU A 792 -14.08 16.11 -46.10
CA GLU A 792 -15.16 16.89 -45.49
C GLU A 792 -15.45 16.29 -44.12
N ASP A 793 -16.11 17.02 -43.23
CA ASP A 793 -16.52 16.52 -41.92
C ASP A 793 -17.30 15.21 -42.06
N ARG A 794 -16.87 14.19 -41.32
CA ARG A 794 -17.47 12.86 -41.36
C ARG A 794 -17.69 12.34 -39.96
N THR A 795 -18.83 11.68 -39.80
CA THR A 795 -19.13 10.92 -38.59
C THR A 795 -19.09 9.44 -38.96
N PHE A 796 -18.35 8.68 -38.17
CA PHE A 796 -18.24 7.24 -38.32
C PHE A 796 -18.99 6.52 -37.21
N THR A 797 -19.45 5.32 -37.55
CA THR A 797 -19.94 4.35 -36.58
C THR A 797 -18.92 3.21 -36.47
N ILE A 798 -18.87 2.55 -35.33
CA ILE A 798 -17.97 1.40 -35.12
C ILE A 798 -18.85 0.19 -34.85
N GLU A 799 -18.75 -0.80 -35.72
CA GLU A 799 -19.38 -2.09 -35.56
C GLU A 799 -18.44 -3.03 -34.80
N ALA A 800 -18.94 -3.65 -33.74
CA ALA A 800 -18.24 -4.63 -32.94
C ALA A 800 -18.84 -6.02 -33.18
N THR A 801 -17.99 -7.02 -33.44
CA THR A 801 -18.39 -8.40 -33.73
C THR A 801 -17.52 -9.37 -32.92
N LYS A 802 -18.12 -10.27 -32.14
CA LYS A 802 -17.40 -11.37 -31.46
C LYS A 802 -16.84 -12.32 -32.52
N LEU A 803 -15.55 -12.69 -32.41
CA LEU A 803 -14.94 -13.66 -33.32
C LEU A 803 -15.55 -15.06 -33.17
N HIS A 804 -15.89 -15.42 -31.93
CA HIS A 804 -16.41 -16.72 -31.53
C HIS A 804 -17.70 -16.50 -30.72
N GLY A 805 -18.84 -16.39 -31.40
CA GLY A 805 -20.13 -16.15 -30.75
C GLY A 805 -21.31 -16.24 -31.72
N LYS A 806 -22.50 -16.47 -31.18
CA LYS A 806 -23.76 -16.55 -31.96
C LYS A 806 -24.54 -15.24 -31.98
N THR A 807 -24.09 -14.23 -31.24
CA THR A 807 -24.74 -12.92 -31.18
C THR A 807 -24.48 -12.13 -32.47
N PRO A 808 -25.47 -11.35 -32.94
CA PRO A 808 -25.26 -10.45 -34.07
C PRO A 808 -24.24 -9.35 -33.74
N ALA A 809 -23.65 -8.77 -34.80
CA ALA A 809 -22.84 -7.57 -34.68
C ALA A 809 -23.65 -6.41 -34.09
N VAL A 810 -23.00 -5.56 -33.30
CA VAL A 810 -23.62 -4.38 -32.67
C VAL A 810 -22.79 -3.13 -32.93
N PHE A 811 -23.43 -1.97 -32.96
CA PHE A 811 -22.72 -0.70 -33.06
C PHE A 811 -22.45 -0.12 -31.68
N LEU A 812 -21.24 0.43 -31.50
CA LEU A 812 -20.89 1.24 -30.34
C LEU A 812 -21.84 2.45 -30.28
N ARG A 813 -22.18 2.87 -29.07
CA ARG A 813 -23.14 3.95 -28.82
C ARG A 813 -22.55 5.32 -29.15
N GLN A 814 -21.27 5.50 -28.86
CA GLN A 814 -20.58 6.75 -29.15
C GLN A 814 -20.19 6.79 -30.64
N LEU A 815 -20.47 7.93 -31.28
CA LEU A 815 -20.10 8.19 -32.67
C LEU A 815 -18.69 8.78 -32.71
N ALA A 816 -17.90 8.40 -33.72
CA ALA A 816 -16.58 8.98 -33.93
C ALA A 816 -16.69 10.13 -34.94
N ALA A 817 -16.72 11.36 -34.43
CA ALA A 817 -16.78 12.56 -35.27
C ALA A 817 -15.37 13.02 -35.66
N VAL A 818 -15.13 13.07 -36.97
CA VAL A 818 -13.88 13.56 -37.56
C VAL A 818 -14.18 14.84 -38.35
N LYS A 819 -13.56 15.95 -37.96
CA LYS A 819 -13.71 17.23 -38.65
C LYS A 819 -12.53 17.49 -39.58
N VAL A 820 -12.80 18.14 -40.71
CA VAL A 820 -11.80 18.57 -41.67
C VAL A 820 -11.51 20.05 -41.50
N GLY A 821 -10.27 20.37 -41.15
CA GLY A 821 -9.83 21.74 -40.96
C GLY A 821 -8.51 21.84 -40.20
N LEU A 822 -8.17 23.08 -39.87
CA LEU A 822 -7.07 23.37 -38.95
C LEU A 822 -7.59 23.23 -37.53
N ASP A 823 -6.92 22.42 -36.73
CA ASP A 823 -7.19 22.33 -35.29
C ASP A 823 -6.57 23.56 -34.61
N THR A 824 -7.41 24.50 -34.17
CA THR A 824 -6.94 25.70 -33.46
C THR A 824 -6.69 25.43 -31.98
N THR A 825 -7.15 24.30 -31.44
CA THR A 825 -7.11 24.00 -30.01
C THR A 825 -5.80 23.34 -29.55
N LEU A 826 -4.86 23.12 -30.48
CA LEU A 826 -3.56 22.51 -30.18
C LEU A 826 -2.80 23.28 -29.09
N THR A 827 -2.28 22.53 -28.12
CA THR A 827 -1.45 23.07 -27.05
C THR A 827 -0.12 23.56 -27.59
N ALA A 828 0.24 24.79 -27.22
CA ALA A 828 1.55 25.38 -27.53
C ALA A 828 2.15 26.02 -26.27
N GLN A 829 3.48 26.00 -26.14
CA GLN A 829 4.19 26.57 -25.01
C GLN A 829 5.57 27.12 -25.38
N ILE A 830 6.01 28.16 -24.67
CA ILE A 830 7.40 28.65 -24.77
C ILE A 830 8.29 27.76 -23.91
N VAL A 831 9.28 27.13 -24.54
CA VAL A 831 10.25 26.24 -23.87
C VAL A 831 11.59 26.94 -23.65
N GLY A 832 12.28 26.62 -22.55
CA GLY A 832 13.60 27.16 -22.24
C GLY A 832 13.64 28.61 -21.75
N ALA A 833 12.49 29.27 -21.52
CA ALA A 833 12.40 30.61 -20.94
C ALA A 833 11.84 30.60 -19.52
N ALA A 834 12.27 31.55 -18.69
CA ALA A 834 11.90 31.60 -17.28
C ALA A 834 10.47 32.11 -17.06
N LEU A 835 9.84 31.61 -15.98
CA LEU A 835 8.77 32.26 -15.21
C LEU A 835 8.90 33.78 -15.16
N LEU A 836 7.98 34.60 -15.71
CA LEU A 836 7.90 36.01 -15.30
C LEU A 836 7.52 36.12 -13.82
N SER A 837 6.64 35.22 -13.36
CA SER A 837 6.29 35.02 -11.95
C SER A 837 6.45 33.53 -11.60
N PRO A 838 7.20 33.18 -10.55
CA PRO A 838 7.35 31.78 -10.12
C PRO A 838 5.99 31.12 -9.79
N SER A 839 5.82 29.85 -10.15
CA SER A 839 4.63 29.03 -9.87
C SER A 839 5.00 27.54 -9.76
N ASP A 840 4.39 26.81 -8.83
CA ASP A 840 4.62 25.36 -8.62
C ASP A 840 3.82 24.49 -9.62
N THR A 841 2.77 25.05 -10.24
CA THR A 841 1.96 24.39 -11.26
C THR A 841 1.83 25.29 -12.50
N PRO A 842 2.90 25.48 -13.28
CA PRO A 842 2.91 26.41 -14.41
C PRO A 842 2.03 25.92 -15.55
N ALA A 843 1.14 26.78 -16.05
CA ALA A 843 0.34 26.49 -17.24
C ALA A 843 1.15 26.81 -18.52
N PRO A 844 0.86 26.14 -19.65
CA PRO A 844 1.47 26.41 -20.96
C PRO A 844 1.43 27.89 -21.38
N ALA A 845 0.34 28.59 -21.06
CA ALA A 845 0.10 29.99 -21.44
C ALA A 845 0.65 31.04 -20.44
N ASP A 846 1.32 30.61 -19.36
CA ASP A 846 1.86 31.57 -18.36
C ASP A 846 3.00 32.42 -18.96
N ALA A 847 3.02 33.71 -18.62
CA ALA A 847 3.98 34.66 -19.19
C ALA A 847 5.45 34.28 -18.90
N ARG A 848 6.28 34.29 -19.95
CA ARG A 848 7.71 33.99 -19.86
C ARG A 848 8.56 35.25 -20.06
N ILE A 849 9.78 35.28 -19.50
CA ILE A 849 10.73 36.40 -19.64
C ILE A 849 12.09 35.94 -20.18
N VAL A 850 12.65 36.71 -21.12
CA VAL A 850 13.97 36.50 -21.75
C VAL A 850 14.82 37.78 -21.76
N ASP A 851 16.11 37.63 -22.07
CA ASP A 851 17.03 38.76 -22.23
C ASP A 851 16.83 39.49 -23.57
N TYR A 852 17.21 40.77 -23.60
CA TYR A 852 17.16 41.60 -24.80
C TYR A 852 17.96 40.98 -25.94
N GLY A 853 17.32 40.74 -27.09
CA GLY A 853 17.92 40.15 -28.28
C GLY A 853 17.99 38.61 -28.27
N ALA A 854 17.49 37.95 -27.21
CA ALA A 854 17.46 36.50 -27.14
C ALA A 854 16.52 35.88 -28.19
N GLY A 855 16.81 34.63 -28.57
CA GLY A 855 15.88 33.79 -29.31
C GLY A 855 14.98 32.98 -28.37
N VAL A 856 13.82 32.58 -28.86
CA VAL A 856 12.81 31.82 -28.10
C VAL A 856 12.30 30.64 -28.92
N GLN A 857 12.06 29.52 -28.26
CA GLN A 857 11.46 28.32 -28.84
C GLN A 857 10.03 28.15 -28.37
N VAL A 858 9.15 27.80 -29.30
CA VAL A 858 7.78 27.41 -29.02
C VAL A 858 7.59 25.97 -29.49
N GLU A 859 7.18 25.12 -28.56
CA GLU A 859 6.76 23.75 -28.83
C GLU A 859 5.25 23.72 -29.09
N ILE A 860 4.83 22.95 -30.10
CA ILE A 860 3.42 22.67 -30.39
C ILE A 860 3.25 21.16 -30.34
N GLU A 861 2.36 20.68 -29.48
CA GLU A 861 2.11 19.25 -29.28
C GLU A 861 1.14 18.68 -30.34
N LEU A 862 1.31 17.41 -30.70
CA LEU A 862 0.39 16.63 -31.56
C LEU A 862 -0.01 17.34 -32.86
N THR A 863 0.98 17.83 -33.61
CA THR A 863 0.72 18.64 -34.81
C THR A 863 0.07 17.87 -35.95
N GLN A 864 -0.78 18.54 -36.72
CA GLN A 864 -1.49 17.91 -37.83
C GLN A 864 -0.53 17.66 -39.02
N GLU A 865 -0.57 16.43 -39.56
CA GLU A 865 0.22 16.08 -40.73
C GLU A 865 -0.16 16.97 -41.93
N GLY A 866 0.86 17.53 -42.57
CA GLY A 866 0.65 18.31 -43.77
C GLY A 866 0.15 19.73 -43.54
N VAL A 867 0.11 20.21 -42.29
CA VAL A 867 -0.13 21.61 -41.91
C VAL A 867 1.21 22.28 -41.60
N ASP A 868 1.38 23.51 -42.07
CA ASP A 868 2.57 24.32 -41.86
C ASP A 868 2.33 25.32 -40.72
N TYR A 869 3.15 25.27 -39.69
CA TYR A 869 3.05 26.11 -38.50
C TYR A 869 4.14 27.19 -38.49
N GLN A 870 3.76 28.41 -38.12
CA GLN A 870 4.66 29.55 -38.00
C GLN A 870 4.34 30.38 -36.75
N LEU A 871 5.38 30.89 -36.09
CA LEU A 871 5.22 31.90 -35.05
C LEU A 871 4.97 33.25 -35.68
N VAL A 872 3.99 33.95 -35.14
CA VAL A 872 3.59 35.26 -35.61
C VAL A 872 3.32 36.18 -34.41
N ARG A 873 3.57 37.46 -34.61
CA ARG A 873 3.15 38.54 -33.71
C ARG A 873 1.97 39.25 -34.36
N VAL A 874 0.92 39.49 -33.58
CA VAL A 874 -0.28 40.20 -34.05
C VAL A 874 -0.38 41.55 -33.34
N ASP A 875 -0.15 42.64 -34.08
CA ASP A 875 -0.33 44.01 -33.60
C ASP A 875 -1.56 44.64 -34.28
N GLY A 876 -2.71 44.61 -33.61
CA GLY A 876 -3.98 45.06 -34.20
C GLY A 876 -4.41 44.17 -35.38
N LYS A 877 -4.44 44.73 -36.60
CA LYS A 877 -4.73 43.96 -37.85
C LYS A 877 -3.47 43.50 -38.59
N LYS A 878 -2.27 43.84 -38.12
CA LYS A 878 -1.01 43.55 -38.81
C LYS A 878 -0.34 42.33 -38.18
N GLU A 879 -0.06 41.32 -38.99
CA GLU A 879 0.62 40.09 -38.58
C GLU A 879 2.07 40.11 -39.07
N THR A 880 3.02 39.87 -38.17
CA THR A 880 4.46 39.82 -38.47
C THR A 880 4.99 38.43 -38.20
N VAL A 881 5.62 37.79 -39.20
CA VAL A 881 6.17 36.43 -39.05
C VAL A 881 7.46 36.48 -38.23
N LEU A 882 7.55 35.61 -37.23
CA LEU A 882 8.67 35.54 -36.28
C LEU A 882 9.57 34.31 -36.52
N SER A 883 9.07 33.26 -37.18
CA SER A 883 9.81 32.02 -37.42
C SER A 883 9.74 31.56 -38.89
N ALA A 884 10.65 30.66 -39.25
CA ALA A 884 10.45 29.81 -40.43
C ALA A 884 9.22 28.90 -40.23
N SER A 885 8.68 28.37 -41.33
CA SER A 885 7.60 27.39 -41.30
C SER A 885 8.13 26.01 -40.92
N ALA A 886 7.40 25.26 -40.08
CA ALA A 886 7.63 23.84 -39.86
C ALA A 886 6.38 23.02 -40.17
N ARG A 887 6.57 21.91 -40.88
CA ARG A 887 5.50 20.99 -41.28
C ARG A 887 5.17 20.06 -40.11
N GLY A 888 3.90 19.99 -39.72
CA GLY A 888 3.42 19.07 -38.70
C GLY A 888 3.58 17.60 -39.11
N ASN A 889 3.85 16.75 -38.14
CA ASN A 889 4.29 15.36 -38.31
C ASN A 889 3.59 14.36 -37.38
N LEU A 890 2.41 14.69 -36.85
CA LEU A 890 1.67 13.92 -35.83
C LEU A 890 2.33 13.88 -34.44
N GLY A 891 3.52 14.45 -34.30
CA GLY A 891 4.23 14.62 -33.03
C GLY A 891 4.42 16.09 -32.67
N ALA A 892 5.29 16.34 -31.69
CA ALA A 892 5.67 17.69 -31.30
C ALA A 892 6.63 18.31 -32.34
N ILE A 893 6.46 19.61 -32.61
CA ILE A 893 7.39 20.40 -33.41
C ILE A 893 7.86 21.62 -32.63
N LEU A 894 9.08 22.09 -32.94
CA LEU A 894 9.70 23.26 -32.33
C LEU A 894 9.87 24.36 -33.38
N LEU A 895 9.41 25.58 -33.04
CA LEU A 895 9.59 26.77 -33.86
C LEU A 895 10.44 27.80 -33.11
N GLN A 896 11.38 28.43 -33.83
CA GLN A 896 12.34 29.39 -33.28
C GLN A 896 12.00 30.82 -33.74
N ALA A 897 11.96 31.77 -32.81
CA ALA A 897 11.92 33.21 -33.10
C ALA A 897 13.16 33.90 -32.54
N ASP A 898 13.90 34.63 -33.36
CA ASP A 898 15.17 35.26 -33.00
C ASP A 898 15.08 36.77 -32.83
N GLY A 899 15.96 37.33 -31.99
CA GLY A 899 16.16 38.78 -31.90
C GLY A 899 15.00 39.52 -31.22
N VAL A 900 14.44 38.96 -30.15
CA VAL A 900 13.30 39.55 -29.42
C VAL A 900 13.79 40.74 -28.57
N THR A 901 13.33 41.96 -28.87
CA THR A 901 13.83 43.20 -28.25
C THR A 901 12.83 43.94 -27.37
N GLU A 902 11.54 43.62 -27.48
CA GLU A 902 10.45 44.23 -26.72
C GLU A 902 9.39 43.20 -26.33
N ASP A 903 8.52 43.57 -25.39
CA ASP A 903 7.43 42.69 -24.91
C ASP A 903 6.35 42.53 -26.00
N PHE A 904 5.87 41.31 -26.22
CA PHE A 904 4.71 41.01 -27.08
C PHE A 904 4.19 39.59 -26.86
N ASP A 905 3.00 39.30 -27.39
CA ASP A 905 2.42 37.95 -27.36
C ASP A 905 2.77 37.20 -28.65
N ILE A 906 3.29 35.98 -28.49
CA ILE A 906 3.48 35.05 -29.61
C ILE A 906 2.15 34.33 -29.87
N ARG A 907 1.76 34.29 -31.14
CA ARG A 907 0.69 33.45 -31.65
C ARG A 907 1.28 32.43 -32.61
N VAL A 908 0.57 31.33 -32.79
CA VAL A 908 0.92 30.29 -33.77
C VAL A 908 -0.08 30.35 -34.90
N ARG A 909 0.41 30.49 -36.12
CA ARG A 909 -0.37 30.42 -37.35
C ARG A 909 -0.24 29.04 -37.96
N ALA A 910 -1.35 28.35 -38.13
CA ALA A 910 -1.45 27.10 -38.87
C ALA A 910 -1.91 27.40 -40.30
N THR A 911 -1.24 26.84 -41.30
CA THR A 911 -1.57 27.01 -42.72
C THR A 911 -1.63 25.66 -43.43
N LYS A 912 -2.74 25.36 -44.08
CA LYS A 912 -2.86 24.22 -44.98
C LYS A 912 -2.90 24.71 -46.42
N THR A 913 -1.84 24.43 -47.16
CA THR A 913 -1.79 24.62 -48.61
C THR A 913 -2.30 23.35 -49.28
N PHE A 914 -3.30 23.50 -50.13
CA PHE A 914 -3.91 22.43 -50.92
C PHE A 914 -3.15 22.27 -52.24
N ASP A 915 -3.18 21.08 -52.81
CA ASP A 915 -2.65 20.87 -54.16
C ASP A 915 -3.52 21.65 -55.17
N PRO A 916 -2.94 22.29 -56.21
CA PRO A 916 -3.71 23.00 -57.24
C PRO A 916 -4.82 22.16 -57.90
N SER A 917 -4.63 20.84 -57.97
CA SER A 917 -5.63 19.89 -58.49
C SER A 917 -6.87 19.75 -57.59
N GLU A 918 -6.80 20.14 -56.32
CA GLU A 918 -7.89 20.03 -55.35
C GLU A 918 -8.86 21.23 -55.39
N HIS A 919 -8.54 22.28 -56.14
CA HIS A 919 -9.40 23.48 -56.37
C HIS A 919 -9.89 24.15 -55.06
N LYS A 920 -9.13 24.03 -53.97
CA LYS A 920 -9.44 24.64 -52.67
C LYS A 920 -8.49 25.79 -52.35
N PRO A 921 -8.99 26.90 -51.77
CA PRO A 921 -8.14 27.99 -51.31
C PRO A 921 -7.34 27.55 -50.08
N THR A 922 -6.09 28.01 -49.97
CA THR A 922 -5.26 27.85 -48.77
C THR A 922 -6.04 28.27 -47.53
N GLN A 923 -6.05 27.41 -46.52
CA GLN A 923 -6.67 27.71 -45.22
C GLN A 923 -5.59 28.16 -44.26
N THR A 924 -5.88 29.22 -43.52
CA THR A 924 -4.98 29.79 -42.53
C THR A 924 -5.80 30.17 -41.30
N SER A 925 -5.32 29.79 -40.11
CA SER A 925 -5.95 30.12 -38.83
C SER A 925 -4.90 30.29 -37.76
N LEU A 926 -5.21 31.10 -36.74
CA LEU A 926 -4.39 31.19 -35.54
C LEU A 926 -4.84 30.10 -34.56
N LEU A 927 -3.90 29.43 -33.91
CA LEU A 927 -4.23 28.61 -32.74
C LEU A 927 -4.81 29.51 -31.63
N ASP A 928 -5.66 28.94 -30.79
CA ASP A 928 -6.30 29.62 -29.67
C ASP A 928 -5.29 30.01 -28.58
N ALA A 929 -4.16 29.31 -28.52
CA ALA A 929 -3.04 29.60 -27.62
C ALA A 929 -2.46 31.01 -27.82
N VAL A 930 -2.31 31.74 -26.72
CA VAL A 930 -1.63 33.04 -26.63
C VAL A 930 -0.47 32.90 -25.67
N LEU A 931 0.74 33.22 -26.12
CA LEU A 931 1.97 32.98 -25.35
C LEU A 931 2.64 34.33 -25.03
N PRO A 932 2.41 34.91 -23.83
CA PRO A 932 2.96 36.21 -23.49
C PRO A 932 4.47 36.13 -23.25
N LEU A 933 5.25 36.88 -24.03
CA LEU A 933 6.71 36.98 -23.91
C LEU A 933 7.13 38.38 -23.44
N LYS A 934 7.93 38.42 -22.38
CA LYS A 934 8.50 39.66 -21.81
C LYS A 934 10.01 39.69 -22.03
N VAL A 935 10.57 40.89 -22.18
CA VAL A 935 11.99 41.08 -22.54
C VAL A 935 12.65 42.07 -21.61
N ARG A 936 13.75 41.68 -20.95
CA ARG A 936 14.53 42.56 -20.07
C ARG A 936 15.09 43.78 -20.82
N ALA A 937 15.41 44.85 -20.08
CA ALA A 937 15.99 46.07 -20.67
C ALA A 937 17.37 45.82 -21.31
N ASN A 938 17.70 46.57 -22.35
CA ASN A 938 18.96 46.44 -23.09
C ASN A 938 20.19 46.81 -22.23
N PRO A 939 21.09 45.86 -21.89
CA PRO A 939 22.28 46.13 -21.09
C PRO A 939 23.40 46.87 -21.85
N ALA A 940 23.35 46.88 -23.19
CA ALA A 940 24.42 47.40 -24.03
C ALA A 940 24.32 48.90 -24.34
N ALA A 941 23.40 49.64 -23.70
CA ALA A 941 23.31 51.08 -23.87
C ALA A 941 24.63 51.76 -23.41
N ALA A 942 25.24 52.56 -24.30
CA ALA A 942 26.54 53.17 -24.04
C ALA A 942 26.46 54.25 -22.96
N VAL A 943 27.41 54.24 -22.03
CA VAL A 943 27.51 55.15 -20.88
C VAL A 943 28.77 55.98 -21.01
N THR A 944 28.64 57.30 -20.92
CA THR A 944 29.76 58.26 -20.98
C THR A 944 29.72 59.22 -19.81
N VAL A 945 30.86 59.66 -19.30
CA VAL A 945 30.93 60.70 -18.25
C VAL A 945 31.45 61.99 -18.84
N ALA A 946 30.75 63.09 -18.60
CA ALA A 946 31.20 64.42 -19.00
C ALA A 946 32.17 64.98 -17.96
N ALA A 947 33.32 65.48 -18.42
CA ALA A 947 34.40 66.06 -17.60
C ALA A 947 34.85 65.13 -16.44
N PRO A 948 35.57 64.02 -16.74
CA PRO A 948 35.93 63.01 -15.75
C PRO A 948 37.01 63.45 -14.74
N ILE A 949 37.51 64.68 -14.81
CA ILE A 949 38.43 65.27 -13.83
C ILE A 949 37.75 66.51 -13.24
N LEU A 950 37.55 66.49 -11.93
CA LEU A 950 36.79 67.48 -11.18
C LEU A 950 37.69 68.22 -10.20
N VAL A 951 37.31 69.47 -9.87
CA VAL A 951 37.80 70.13 -8.67
C VAL A 951 37.20 69.45 -7.43
N TYR A 952 37.86 69.54 -6.28
CA TYR A 952 37.36 68.99 -5.02
C TYR A 952 35.95 69.52 -4.70
N GLY A 953 34.99 68.61 -4.47
CA GLY A 953 33.58 68.94 -4.23
C GLY A 953 32.75 69.21 -5.49
N GLY A 954 33.30 68.97 -6.69
CA GLY A 954 32.60 69.18 -7.97
C GLY A 954 31.57 68.11 -8.32
N SER A 955 30.79 68.37 -9.39
CA SER A 955 29.73 67.47 -9.88
C SER A 955 30.12 66.75 -11.17
N ALA A 956 29.85 65.45 -11.25
CA ALA A 956 29.91 64.65 -12.47
C ALA A 956 28.52 64.54 -13.13
N SER A 957 28.50 64.30 -14.44
CA SER A 957 27.28 63.88 -15.14
C SER A 957 27.54 62.67 -16.04
N VAL A 958 26.64 61.70 -15.99
CA VAL A 958 26.70 60.43 -16.73
C VAL A 958 25.63 60.46 -17.81
N ALA A 959 26.02 60.35 -19.07
CA ALA A 959 25.11 60.28 -20.20
C ALA A 959 24.98 58.86 -20.77
N ILE A 960 23.75 58.45 -21.03
CA ILE A 960 23.36 57.20 -21.68
C ILE A 960 22.90 57.56 -23.09
N ASP A 961 23.63 57.19 -24.14
CA ASP A 961 23.43 57.77 -25.48
C ASP A 961 22.13 57.33 -26.19
N LYS A 962 21.69 56.09 -25.97
CA LYS A 962 20.46 55.51 -26.56
C LYS A 962 19.64 54.82 -25.49
N SER A 963 19.04 55.62 -24.60
CA SER A 963 18.15 55.09 -23.56
C SER A 963 16.92 54.43 -24.19
N GLN A 964 16.54 53.26 -23.71
CA GLN A 964 15.36 52.53 -24.16
C GLN A 964 14.10 53.18 -23.55
N ALA A 965 13.16 53.59 -24.40
CA ALA A 965 11.96 54.31 -23.94
C ALA A 965 11.06 53.51 -22.98
N SER A 966 11.14 52.18 -23.04
CA SER A 966 10.40 51.27 -22.15
C SER A 966 11.11 50.99 -20.82
N ALA A 967 12.28 51.59 -20.55
CA ALA A 967 13.05 51.39 -19.32
C ALA A 967 13.31 52.70 -18.56
N ASN A 968 13.40 52.61 -17.22
CA ASN A 968 13.83 53.67 -16.32
C ASN A 968 15.29 53.45 -15.91
N TYR A 969 16.10 54.50 -15.85
CA TYR A 969 17.53 54.44 -15.57
C TYR A 969 17.88 55.11 -14.24
N GLN A 970 18.63 54.42 -13.40
CA GLN A 970 19.07 54.84 -12.08
C GLN A 970 20.60 54.87 -12.02
N LEU A 971 21.20 55.97 -11.53
CA LEU A 971 22.63 56.08 -11.32
C LEU A 971 23.03 55.52 -9.95
N LEU A 972 24.19 54.85 -9.88
CA LEU A 972 24.79 54.40 -8.64
C LEU A 972 26.29 54.75 -8.58
N GLN A 973 26.84 54.98 -7.37
CA GLN A 973 28.23 55.40 -7.15
C GLN A 973 28.98 54.65 -6.05
N ARG A 974 30.33 54.61 -6.13
CA ARG A 974 31.25 54.08 -5.09
C ARG A 974 32.65 54.70 -5.22
N ALA A 975 33.34 54.99 -4.11
CA ALA A 975 34.73 55.46 -4.16
C ALA A 975 35.71 54.38 -4.72
N ILE A 976 36.71 54.79 -5.51
CA ILE A 976 37.69 53.91 -6.18
C ILE A 976 38.78 53.48 -5.21
N ALA A 977 38.94 52.17 -4.96
CA ALA A 977 40.00 51.62 -4.12
C ALA A 977 41.38 51.66 -4.78
N ASP A 978 42.44 51.76 -3.97
CA ASP A 978 43.81 51.90 -4.49
C ASP A 978 44.23 50.72 -5.39
N ALA A 979 43.85 49.49 -5.00
CA ALA A 979 44.09 48.29 -5.79
C ALA A 979 43.33 48.24 -7.13
N GLU A 980 42.36 49.14 -7.34
CA GLU A 980 41.60 49.24 -8.58
C GLU A 980 42.29 50.14 -9.61
N PHE A 981 43.30 50.94 -9.20
CA PHE A 981 44.18 51.65 -10.14
C PHE A 981 45.19 50.68 -10.77
N ILE A 982 45.37 50.80 -12.08
CA ILE A 982 46.26 49.93 -12.86
C ILE A 982 47.48 50.73 -13.28
N HIS A 983 48.65 50.31 -12.82
CA HIS A 983 49.93 50.98 -13.07
C HIS A 983 50.80 50.17 -14.02
N GLY A 984 51.37 50.81 -15.05
CA GLY A 984 52.39 50.20 -15.93
C GLY A 984 51.92 49.10 -16.90
N GLY A 985 50.61 48.87 -17.05
CA GLY A 985 50.05 47.84 -17.94
C GLY A 985 48.87 48.34 -18.78
N THR A 986 48.48 47.57 -19.80
CA THR A 986 47.35 47.88 -20.70
C THR A 986 46.23 46.85 -20.56
N ASP A 987 45.22 47.12 -19.71
CA ASP A 987 43.98 46.32 -19.70
C ASP A 987 42.96 46.95 -20.67
N PRO A 988 42.55 46.25 -21.75
CA PRO A 988 41.59 46.76 -22.71
C PRO A 988 40.17 46.96 -22.13
N LYS A 989 39.87 46.37 -20.96
CA LYS A 989 38.59 46.55 -20.25
C LYS A 989 38.66 47.60 -19.13
N ALA A 990 39.81 48.23 -18.90
CA ALA A 990 39.95 49.28 -17.91
C ALA A 990 39.28 50.59 -18.37
N ILE A 991 38.70 51.29 -17.40
CA ILE A 991 38.19 52.64 -17.56
C ILE A 991 39.40 53.57 -17.63
N LYS A 992 39.52 54.33 -18.73
CA LYS A 992 40.65 55.23 -18.98
C LYS A 992 40.22 56.68 -18.77
N VAL A 993 40.96 57.41 -17.95
CA VAL A 993 40.77 58.85 -17.74
C VAL A 993 42.07 59.56 -18.09
N ALA A 994 42.03 60.37 -19.16
CA ALA A 994 43.21 61.10 -19.63
C ALA A 994 43.56 62.27 -18.71
N VAL A 995 44.79 62.32 -18.22
CA VAL A 995 45.32 63.40 -17.38
C VAL A 995 46.39 64.17 -18.15
N ALA A 996 46.25 65.49 -18.22
CA ALA A 996 47.16 66.33 -19.00
C ALA A 996 48.60 66.28 -18.46
N GLY A 997 49.57 66.03 -19.35
CA GLY A 997 51.00 66.03 -19.01
C GLY A 997 51.53 64.76 -18.36
N GLN A 998 50.70 63.72 -18.20
CA GLN A 998 51.07 62.43 -17.60
C GLN A 998 50.41 61.26 -18.35
N ALA A 999 50.70 60.02 -17.96
CA ALA A 999 50.02 58.84 -18.52
C ALA A 999 48.54 58.80 -18.08
N ASP A 1000 47.68 58.22 -18.92
CA ASP A 1000 46.27 58.03 -18.59
C ASP A 1000 46.10 57.24 -17.29
N VAL A 1001 45.16 57.66 -16.45
CA VAL A 1001 44.77 56.91 -15.26
C VAL A 1001 43.86 55.77 -15.68
N LEU A 1002 44.28 54.55 -15.35
CA LEU A 1002 43.56 53.33 -15.67
C LEU A 1002 42.91 52.77 -14.39
N VAL A 1003 41.61 52.51 -14.44
CA VAL A 1003 40.83 51.93 -13.33
C VAL A 1003 40.14 50.66 -13.78
N ARG A 1004 40.20 49.60 -12.97
CA ARG A 1004 39.52 48.33 -13.26
C ARG A 1004 37.99 48.52 -13.28
N SER A 1005 37.32 47.98 -14.31
CA SER A 1005 35.85 47.99 -14.38
C SER A 1005 35.24 47.02 -13.35
N PRO A 1006 34.15 47.39 -12.64
CA PRO A 1006 33.52 46.53 -11.65
C PRO A 1006 32.81 45.32 -12.31
N ALA A 1007 32.91 44.15 -11.68
CA ALA A 1007 32.26 42.93 -12.16
C ALA A 1007 30.76 42.85 -11.77
N THR A 1008 30.38 43.47 -10.65
CA THR A 1008 29.00 43.57 -10.16
C THR A 1008 28.71 44.99 -9.65
N SER A 1009 27.43 45.32 -9.48
CA SER A 1009 26.98 46.57 -8.88
C SER A 1009 26.86 46.50 -7.34
N ASP A 1010 27.40 45.45 -6.71
CA ASP A 1010 27.37 45.30 -5.26
C ASP A 1010 28.22 46.38 -4.57
N GLY A 1011 27.71 46.96 -3.49
CA GLY A 1011 28.39 48.03 -2.76
C GLY A 1011 28.30 49.42 -3.41
N PHE A 1012 27.52 49.59 -4.49
CA PHE A 1012 27.21 50.90 -5.07
C PHE A 1012 25.98 51.52 -4.41
N ALA A 1013 26.08 52.80 -4.04
CA ALA A 1013 24.98 53.56 -3.46
C ALA A 1013 24.17 54.28 -4.56
N VAL A 1014 22.85 54.30 -4.41
CA VAL A 1014 21.94 54.98 -5.35
C VAL A 1014 22.15 56.50 -5.31
N VAL A 1015 22.23 57.12 -6.49
CA VAL A 1015 22.40 58.56 -6.67
C VAL A 1015 21.20 59.14 -7.39
N GLY A 1016 20.47 60.06 -6.73
CA GLY A 1016 19.29 60.71 -7.30
C GLY A 1016 18.12 59.76 -7.57
N THR A 1017 17.09 60.24 -8.26
CA THR A 1017 15.89 59.47 -8.63
C THR A 1017 16.03 58.86 -10.03
N ALA A 1018 15.48 57.66 -10.24
CA ALA A 1018 15.43 57.03 -11.55
C ALA A 1018 14.70 57.91 -12.58
N GLN A 1019 15.23 57.98 -13.80
CA GLN A 1019 14.65 58.77 -14.90
C GLN A 1019 14.19 57.87 -16.05
N PRO A 1020 13.04 58.14 -16.68
CA PRO A 1020 12.58 57.36 -17.82
C PRO A 1020 13.49 57.57 -19.03
N GLY A 1021 13.79 56.49 -19.74
CA GLY A 1021 14.43 56.54 -21.04
C GLY A 1021 13.53 57.24 -22.07
N ASN A 1022 14.15 57.90 -23.03
CA ASN A 1022 13.46 58.72 -24.02
C ASN A 1022 13.74 58.30 -25.47
N GLY A 1023 14.37 57.14 -25.68
CA GLY A 1023 14.80 56.67 -27.01
C GLY A 1023 16.10 57.32 -27.51
N GLY A 1024 16.62 58.33 -26.80
CA GLY A 1024 17.82 59.08 -27.14
C GLY A 1024 18.74 59.28 -25.93
N LYS A 1025 19.51 60.36 -25.94
CA LYS A 1025 20.51 60.66 -24.89
C LYS A 1025 19.82 61.07 -23.59
N LEU A 1026 20.15 60.39 -22.49
CA LEU A 1026 19.67 60.65 -21.13
C LEU A 1026 20.86 61.01 -20.22
N THR A 1027 20.76 62.03 -19.38
CA THR A 1027 21.87 62.46 -18.51
C THR A 1027 21.48 62.43 -17.03
N LEU A 1028 22.29 61.75 -16.22
CA LEU A 1028 22.13 61.57 -14.79
C LEU A 1028 23.24 62.34 -14.06
N ALA A 1029 22.90 63.21 -13.10
CA ALA A 1029 23.86 64.03 -12.36
C ALA A 1029 24.32 63.35 -11.06
N CYS A 1030 25.56 63.63 -10.66
CA CYS A 1030 26.16 63.18 -9.41
C CYS A 1030 26.98 64.33 -8.78
N ASP A 1031 26.45 64.95 -7.73
CA ASP A 1031 27.00 66.18 -7.16
C ASP A 1031 27.90 65.91 -5.93
N GLY A 1032 28.87 66.82 -5.69
CA GLY A 1032 29.61 66.88 -4.43
C GLY A 1032 30.73 65.86 -4.24
N LEU A 1033 31.41 65.46 -5.31
CA LEU A 1033 32.47 64.44 -5.26
C LEU A 1033 33.75 64.98 -4.63
N THR A 1034 34.13 64.41 -3.49
CA THR A 1034 35.37 64.74 -2.74
C THR A 1034 36.47 63.69 -2.92
N ALA A 1035 36.15 62.55 -3.55
CA ALA A 1035 37.08 61.44 -3.79
C ALA A 1035 36.91 60.87 -5.20
N ASP A 1036 37.94 60.18 -5.69
CA ASP A 1036 37.88 59.49 -6.98
C ASP A 1036 36.79 58.39 -6.92
N THR A 1037 35.85 58.39 -7.86
CA THR A 1037 34.55 57.67 -7.76
C THR A 1037 34.21 56.89 -9.03
N LEU A 1038 33.76 55.64 -8.88
CA LEU A 1038 33.14 54.79 -9.91
C LEU A 1038 31.63 55.03 -9.99
N LEU A 1039 31.09 55.04 -11.20
CA LEU A 1039 29.70 55.30 -11.53
C LEU A 1039 29.15 54.19 -12.45
N VAL A 1040 27.99 53.62 -12.11
CA VAL A 1040 27.29 52.59 -12.90
C VAL A 1040 25.81 52.94 -13.04
N VAL A 1041 25.15 52.42 -14.09
CA VAL A 1041 23.74 52.71 -14.37
C VAL A 1041 22.93 51.41 -14.38
N GLN A 1042 21.79 51.40 -13.68
CA GLN A 1042 20.82 50.31 -13.70
C GLN A 1042 19.58 50.70 -14.52
N ALA A 1043 19.13 49.83 -15.41
CA ALA A 1043 17.90 49.95 -16.17
C ALA A 1043 16.80 49.06 -15.58
N GLN A 1044 15.58 49.58 -15.46
CA GLN A 1044 14.42 48.89 -14.90
C GLN A 1044 13.24 48.94 -15.87
N LYS A 1045 12.60 47.81 -16.16
CA LYS A 1045 11.47 47.71 -17.10
C LYS A 1045 10.25 47.09 -16.42
N SER A 1046 9.08 47.67 -16.65
CA SER A 1046 7.81 47.21 -16.08
C SER A 1046 7.01 46.41 -17.12
N HIS A 1047 6.65 45.17 -16.79
CA HIS A 1047 5.97 44.24 -17.69
C HIS A 1047 4.49 44.12 -17.35
N ALA A 1048 3.61 44.40 -18.32
CA ALA A 1048 2.17 44.21 -18.16
C ALA A 1048 1.78 42.74 -18.38
N VAL A 1049 0.90 42.23 -17.53
CA VAL A 1049 0.28 40.90 -17.64
C VAL A 1049 -1.22 41.11 -17.50
N ALA A 1050 -2.02 40.48 -18.37
CA ALA A 1050 -3.48 40.59 -18.30
C ALA A 1050 -3.99 40.16 -16.92
N ASP A 1051 -4.89 40.96 -16.34
CA ASP A 1051 -5.54 40.72 -15.04
C ASP A 1051 -4.61 40.51 -13.83
N LYS A 1052 -3.33 40.95 -13.92
CA LYS A 1052 -2.35 40.88 -12.84
C LYS A 1052 -1.57 42.19 -12.70
N PRO A 1053 -1.08 42.54 -11.50
CA PRO A 1053 -0.24 43.71 -11.31
C PRO A 1053 1.06 43.61 -12.14
N PRO A 1054 1.59 44.73 -12.64
CA PRO A 1054 2.80 44.71 -13.46
C PRO A 1054 4.01 44.25 -12.66
N VAL A 1055 4.86 43.45 -13.30
CA VAL A 1055 6.09 42.87 -12.70
C VAL A 1055 7.30 43.61 -13.26
N THR A 1056 8.23 44.05 -12.40
CA THR A 1056 9.42 44.79 -12.81
C THR A 1056 10.64 43.89 -12.94
N SER A 1057 11.42 44.04 -14.02
CA SER A 1057 12.75 43.46 -14.17
C SER A 1057 13.84 44.55 -14.14
N THR A 1058 15.02 44.21 -13.64
CA THR A 1058 16.15 45.14 -13.52
C THR A 1058 17.43 44.55 -14.11
N VAL A 1059 18.20 45.35 -14.85
CA VAL A 1059 19.48 44.97 -15.48
C VAL A 1059 20.49 46.11 -15.32
N THR A 1060 21.73 45.78 -14.95
CA THR A 1060 22.83 46.77 -14.90
C THR A 1060 23.43 46.94 -16.30
N LEU A 1061 23.70 48.17 -16.72
CA LEU A 1061 24.36 48.43 -18.01
C LEU A 1061 25.81 47.95 -17.99
N ASN A 1062 26.30 47.49 -19.14
CA ASN A 1062 27.61 46.86 -19.28
C ASN A 1062 28.80 47.82 -19.11
N GLN A 1063 28.57 49.13 -19.18
CA GLN A 1063 29.63 50.14 -19.12
C GLN A 1063 29.58 50.90 -17.79
N ALA A 1064 30.71 50.89 -17.08
CA ALA A 1064 30.97 51.71 -15.91
C ALA A 1064 31.86 52.90 -16.28
N ALA A 1065 31.86 53.94 -15.46
CA ALA A 1065 32.69 55.12 -15.67
C ALA A 1065 33.35 55.60 -14.38
N ALA A 1066 34.41 56.40 -14.48
CA ALA A 1066 35.17 56.91 -13.35
C ALA A 1066 35.26 58.44 -13.41
N ALA A 1067 35.11 59.10 -12.26
CA ALA A 1067 35.33 60.52 -12.05
C ALA A 1067 36.47 60.71 -11.04
N LEU A 1068 37.53 61.38 -11.46
CA LEU A 1068 38.70 61.70 -10.65
C LEU A 1068 38.60 63.12 -10.10
N VAL A 1069 39.12 63.36 -8.90
CA VAL A 1069 39.00 64.62 -8.17
C VAL A 1069 40.40 65.16 -7.86
N ARG A 1070 40.65 66.45 -8.11
CA ARG A 1070 41.92 67.12 -7.77
C ARG A 1070 42.12 67.21 -6.24
N PRO A 1071 43.38 67.33 -5.75
CA PRO A 1071 43.65 67.55 -4.33
C PRO A 1071 42.91 68.77 -3.77
N ASP A 1072 42.59 68.75 -2.48
CA ASP A 1072 41.94 69.88 -1.81
C ASP A 1072 42.92 71.06 -1.63
N PRO A 1073 42.69 72.23 -2.28
CA PRO A 1073 43.54 73.40 -2.14
C PRO A 1073 43.35 74.14 -0.79
N ALA A 1074 42.33 73.79 -0.01
CA ALA A 1074 42.04 74.35 1.31
C ALA A 1074 42.54 73.47 2.47
N VAL A 1075 43.37 72.47 2.18
CA VAL A 1075 43.92 71.55 3.18
C VAL A 1075 44.64 72.28 4.33
N ALA A 1076 44.43 71.80 5.56
CA ALA A 1076 44.90 72.43 6.80
C ALA A 1076 46.36 72.05 7.13
N LEU A 1077 47.29 72.24 6.19
CA LEU A 1077 48.72 71.97 6.41
C LEU A 1077 49.32 72.85 7.51
N ARG A 1078 50.14 72.27 8.39
CA ARG A 1078 50.85 72.97 9.48
C ARG A 1078 52.32 72.55 9.55
N LEU A 1079 53.21 73.50 9.85
CA LEU A 1079 54.65 73.32 10.07
C LEU A 1079 54.98 73.51 11.56
N HIS A 1080 55.58 72.51 12.20
CA HIS A 1080 55.96 72.50 13.61
C HIS A 1080 57.50 72.51 13.73
N ALA A 1081 58.05 73.60 14.24
CA ALA A 1081 59.49 73.77 14.51
C ALA A 1081 59.75 74.85 15.57
N GLN A 1082 60.88 74.76 16.27
CA GLN A 1082 61.33 75.84 17.17
C GLN A 1082 61.87 77.01 16.34
N ALA A 1083 61.53 78.25 16.68
CA ALA A 1083 62.05 79.44 16.00
C ALA A 1083 63.22 80.06 16.80
N ALA A 1084 64.34 80.31 16.13
CA ALA A 1084 65.48 81.05 16.69
C ALA A 1084 65.87 82.17 15.71
N ASP A 1085 65.97 83.41 16.21
CA ASP A 1085 66.32 84.62 15.44
C ASP A 1085 65.51 84.83 14.13
N GLY A 1086 64.20 84.53 14.16
CA GLY A 1086 63.29 84.76 13.02
C GLY A 1086 63.38 83.72 11.89
N VAL A 1087 64.05 82.58 12.14
CA VAL A 1087 64.18 81.45 11.22
C VAL A 1087 63.70 80.17 11.91
N LEU A 1088 63.00 79.29 11.17
CA LEU A 1088 62.62 77.96 11.68
C LEU A 1088 63.86 77.07 11.81
N ALA A 1089 64.08 76.52 13.01
CA ALA A 1089 65.13 75.54 13.29
C ALA A 1089 64.69 74.14 12.85
N GLN A 1090 65.65 73.35 12.36
CA GLN A 1090 65.40 71.97 11.97
C GLN A 1090 65.43 71.00 13.16
N PRO A 1091 64.71 69.86 13.10
CA PRO A 1091 63.81 69.42 12.01
C PRO A 1091 62.44 70.12 12.03
N ILE A 1092 61.83 70.36 10.85
CA ILE A 1092 60.49 70.96 10.70
C ILE A 1092 59.48 69.85 10.39
N GLU A 1093 58.53 69.59 11.29
CA GLU A 1093 57.50 68.57 11.09
C GLU A 1093 56.27 69.13 10.35
N VAL A 1094 55.69 68.37 9.42
CA VAL A 1094 54.50 68.77 8.66
C VAL A 1094 53.30 67.90 9.03
N SER A 1095 52.16 68.52 9.31
CA SER A 1095 50.92 67.82 9.68
C SER A 1095 49.70 68.37 8.92
N GLY A 1096 48.57 67.66 8.98
CA GLY A 1096 47.29 68.12 8.44
C GLY A 1096 47.08 67.96 6.93
N GLY A 1097 47.95 67.21 6.23
CA GLY A 1097 47.82 66.92 4.80
C GLY A 1097 46.76 65.87 4.46
N GLN A 1098 46.33 65.87 3.20
CA GLN A 1098 45.37 64.91 2.67
C GLN A 1098 46.05 63.53 2.47
N PRO A 1099 45.44 62.42 2.92
CA PRO A 1099 46.00 61.08 2.71
C PRO A 1099 46.17 60.74 1.23
N GLY A 1100 47.31 60.13 0.87
CA GLY A 1100 47.67 59.75 -0.50
C GLY A 1100 48.18 60.90 -1.37
N VAL A 1101 48.59 62.03 -0.78
CA VAL A 1101 49.02 63.23 -1.50
C VAL A 1101 50.46 63.61 -1.12
N PHE A 1102 51.25 63.95 -2.14
CA PHE A 1102 52.59 64.55 -2.02
C PHE A 1102 52.49 66.07 -2.01
N TYR A 1103 53.23 66.73 -1.12
CA TYR A 1103 53.31 68.17 -1.01
C TYR A 1103 54.74 68.66 -1.23
N TYR A 1104 54.94 69.47 -2.27
CA TYR A 1104 56.21 70.12 -2.59
C TYR A 1104 56.16 71.58 -2.16
N PHE A 1105 57.17 72.03 -1.43
CA PHE A 1105 57.27 73.41 -0.94
C PHE A 1105 58.30 74.18 -1.76
N ALA A 1106 57.94 75.35 -2.28
CA ALA A 1106 58.80 76.22 -3.08
C ALA A 1106 58.68 77.68 -2.62
N ALA A 1107 59.68 78.51 -2.89
CA ALA A 1107 59.61 79.95 -2.56
C ALA A 1107 58.63 80.74 -3.47
N SER A 1108 58.30 80.20 -4.64
CA SER A 1108 57.34 80.76 -5.61
C SER A 1108 56.81 79.65 -6.52
N ALA A 1109 55.75 79.92 -7.29
CA ALA A 1109 55.08 78.94 -8.15
C ALA A 1109 56.01 78.24 -9.16
N ASP A 1110 56.97 78.96 -9.72
CA ASP A 1110 57.95 78.43 -10.69
C ASP A 1110 59.31 78.09 -10.04
N GLY A 1111 59.41 78.21 -8.72
CA GLY A 1111 60.63 77.94 -7.95
C GLY A 1111 60.93 76.44 -7.87
N LYS A 1112 62.22 76.09 -7.83
CA LYS A 1112 62.60 74.70 -7.50
C LYS A 1112 62.12 74.36 -6.08
N PRO A 1113 61.68 73.11 -5.83
CA PRO A 1113 61.34 72.67 -4.50
C PRO A 1113 62.49 72.93 -3.52
N LEU A 1114 62.16 73.47 -2.35
CA LEU A 1114 63.09 73.81 -1.28
C LEU A 1114 63.71 72.56 -0.65
N ALA A 1115 62.98 71.43 -0.68
CA ALA A 1115 63.39 70.14 -0.16
C ALA A 1115 62.65 69.01 -0.91
N ALA A 1116 62.94 67.76 -0.51
CA ALA A 1116 62.15 66.60 -0.93
C ALA A 1116 60.66 66.76 -0.53
N PRO A 1117 59.72 66.20 -1.31
CA PRO A 1117 58.30 66.30 -1.01
C PRO A 1117 57.92 65.59 0.28
N VAL A 1118 56.92 66.14 0.94
CA VAL A 1118 56.30 65.60 2.14
C VAL A 1118 55.11 64.76 1.73
N TYR A 1119 55.06 63.50 2.13
CA TYR A 1119 53.99 62.57 1.74
C TYR A 1119 53.14 62.16 2.95
N PHE A 1120 51.82 62.25 2.80
CA PHE A 1120 50.86 61.76 3.80
C PHE A 1120 50.35 60.38 3.39
N HIS A 1121 50.75 59.35 4.11
CA HIS A 1121 50.35 57.98 3.82
C HIS A 1121 48.83 57.78 3.98
N GLN A 1122 48.25 56.92 3.14
CA GLN A 1122 46.85 56.53 3.22
C GLN A 1122 46.69 55.23 4.02
N HIS A 1123 45.63 55.14 4.83
CA HIS A 1123 45.32 53.98 5.68
C HIS A 1123 44.48 52.92 4.95
N ASP A 1124 44.34 51.73 5.54
CA ASP A 1124 43.47 50.67 5.02
C ASP A 1124 41.99 51.14 5.04
N ARG A 1125 41.25 50.82 3.98
CA ARG A 1125 39.87 51.29 3.76
C ARG A 1125 38.81 50.44 4.45
N LEU A 1126 39.14 49.19 4.77
CA LEU A 1126 38.27 48.29 5.53
C LEU A 1126 38.52 48.43 7.03
N ASP A 1127 39.73 48.83 7.44
CA ASP A 1127 40.09 49.13 8.82
C ASP A 1127 40.98 50.39 8.94
N PRO A 1128 40.40 51.58 9.21
CA PRO A 1128 41.12 52.85 9.26
C PRO A 1128 42.22 52.93 10.33
N ALA A 1129 42.27 51.98 11.27
CA ALA A 1129 43.29 51.91 12.32
C ALA A 1129 44.58 51.20 11.85
N GLN A 1130 44.60 50.62 10.66
CA GLN A 1130 45.77 49.92 10.10
C GLN A 1130 46.40 50.72 8.96
N ASN A 1131 47.73 50.67 8.87
CA ASN A 1131 48.41 51.13 7.66
C ASN A 1131 48.17 50.14 6.52
N LYS A 1132 48.28 50.63 5.27
CA LYS A 1132 48.33 49.74 4.10
C LYS A 1132 49.44 48.70 4.27
N GLY A 1133 49.09 47.43 4.19
CA GLY A 1133 50.06 46.33 4.24
C GLY A 1133 50.93 46.26 2.98
N ILE A 1134 52.03 45.48 3.03
CA ILE A 1134 53.01 45.35 1.92
C ILE A 1134 52.35 44.94 0.59
N GLY A 1135 51.26 44.16 0.61
CA GLY A 1135 50.55 43.74 -0.61
C GLY A 1135 49.62 44.81 -1.22
N GLN A 1136 49.38 45.93 -0.53
CA GLN A 1136 48.57 47.05 -1.01
C GLN A 1136 49.42 48.30 -1.29
N LEU A 1137 50.70 48.29 -0.90
CA LEU A 1137 51.65 49.38 -1.13
C LEU A 1137 52.36 49.19 -2.47
N GLN A 1138 52.56 50.29 -3.20
CA GLN A 1138 53.31 50.24 -4.45
C GLN A 1138 54.63 51.02 -4.38
N VAL A 1139 55.72 50.35 -4.77
CA VAL A 1139 57.07 50.93 -4.84
C VAL A 1139 57.10 52.04 -5.89
N GLY A 1140 57.48 53.24 -5.48
CA GLY A 1140 57.51 54.44 -6.33
C GLY A 1140 56.23 55.27 -6.31
N VAL A 1141 55.15 54.82 -5.64
CA VAL A 1141 53.88 55.56 -5.50
C VAL A 1141 53.57 55.83 -4.02
N ASP A 1142 53.53 54.80 -3.17
CA ASP A 1142 53.17 54.94 -1.74
C ASP A 1142 54.39 54.92 -0.79
N LEU A 1143 55.58 54.57 -1.30
CA LEU A 1143 56.81 54.36 -0.52
C LEU A 1143 57.73 55.58 -0.56
N VAL A 1144 57.89 56.26 0.58
CA VAL A 1144 58.82 57.36 0.80
C VAL A 1144 59.82 57.00 1.89
N VAL A 1145 61.11 57.30 1.68
CA VAL A 1145 62.17 57.04 2.66
C VAL A 1145 62.19 58.15 3.70
N THR A 1146 61.75 57.86 4.93
CA THR A 1146 61.80 58.78 6.07
C THR A 1146 63.11 58.65 6.86
N PRO A 1147 63.51 59.68 7.64
CA PRO A 1147 64.65 59.58 8.56
C PRO A 1147 64.49 58.41 9.56
N PRO A 1148 65.59 57.88 10.13
CA PRO A 1148 65.50 56.74 11.06
C PRO A 1148 64.62 57.09 12.27
N LEU A 1149 63.67 56.19 12.57
CA LEU A 1149 62.78 56.27 13.74
C LEU A 1149 63.58 56.55 15.02
N GLN A 1150 63.08 57.47 15.86
CA GLN A 1150 63.71 57.71 17.16
C GLN A 1150 63.72 56.41 17.99
N ALA A 1151 64.89 56.03 18.51
CA ALA A 1151 65.09 54.75 19.21
C ALA A 1151 64.14 54.53 20.40
N ALA A 1152 63.68 55.61 21.05
CA ALA A 1152 62.69 55.54 22.13
C ALA A 1152 61.32 55.01 21.67
N ARG A 1153 60.95 55.23 20.39
CA ARG A 1153 59.65 54.83 19.84
C ARG A 1153 59.62 53.33 19.50
N GLN A 1154 60.73 52.79 19.01
CA GLN A 1154 60.88 51.34 18.80
C GLN A 1154 60.77 50.54 20.10
N GLN A 1155 61.16 51.13 21.24
CA GLN A 1155 61.05 50.47 22.54
C GLN A 1155 59.62 50.50 23.13
N ALA A 1156 58.81 51.51 22.80
CA ALA A 1156 57.49 51.70 23.40
C ALA A 1156 56.40 50.78 22.81
N GLN A 1157 56.50 50.40 21.53
CA GLN A 1157 55.54 49.51 20.89
C GLN A 1157 56.17 48.76 19.70
N PRO A 1158 56.25 47.42 19.72
CA PRO A 1158 56.93 46.66 18.68
C PRO A 1158 56.10 46.42 17.40
N ASP A 1159 54.78 46.65 17.42
CA ASP A 1159 53.91 46.48 16.26
C ASP A 1159 53.70 47.81 15.51
N LEU A 1160 54.56 48.05 14.52
CA LEU A 1160 54.57 49.27 13.72
C LEU A 1160 53.45 49.30 12.65
N SER A 1161 52.74 48.18 12.41
CA SER A 1161 51.74 48.09 11.34
C SER A 1161 50.43 48.84 11.65
N ARG A 1162 50.14 49.04 12.94
CA ARG A 1162 48.92 49.69 13.46
C ARG A 1162 49.14 51.13 13.92
N LEU A 1163 50.38 51.63 13.83
CA LEU A 1163 50.72 52.98 14.25
C LEU A 1163 50.81 53.88 13.02
N PRO A 1164 50.18 55.07 13.01
CA PRO A 1164 50.34 55.99 11.90
C PRO A 1164 51.84 56.33 11.73
N PRO A 1165 52.33 56.46 10.47
CA PRO A 1165 53.71 56.89 10.22
C PRO A 1165 54.00 58.23 10.90
N GLU A 1166 55.26 58.50 11.24
CA GLU A 1166 55.64 59.77 11.85
C GLU A 1166 55.24 60.95 10.96
N ALA A 1167 54.96 62.11 11.57
CA ALA A 1167 54.67 63.31 10.82
C ALA A 1167 55.85 63.58 9.85
N PRO A 1168 55.59 63.69 8.54
CA PRO A 1168 56.65 63.83 7.56
C PRO A 1168 57.41 65.15 7.78
N GLN A 1169 58.74 65.09 7.74
CA GLN A 1169 59.60 66.24 8.02
C GLN A 1169 60.04 66.95 6.72
N LEU A 1170 60.08 68.28 6.78
CA LEU A 1170 60.59 69.14 5.72
C LEU A 1170 62.04 69.55 6.03
N ASP A 1171 62.98 69.00 5.28
CA ASP A 1171 64.41 69.31 5.42
C ASP A 1171 64.80 70.56 4.61
N ALA A 1172 64.30 71.73 5.04
CA ALA A 1172 64.63 73.01 4.44
C ALA A 1172 65.28 73.94 5.49
N SER A 1173 66.48 74.46 5.20
CA SER A 1173 67.19 75.38 6.10
C SER A 1173 66.95 76.84 5.72
N GLY A 1174 66.83 77.75 6.70
CA GLY A 1174 66.80 79.19 6.45
C GLY A 1174 65.41 79.77 6.16
N LEU A 1175 64.33 79.05 6.45
CA LEU A 1175 62.95 79.53 6.32
C LEU A 1175 62.65 80.63 7.34
N LYS A 1176 62.49 81.88 6.88
CA LYS A 1176 62.12 83.01 7.74
C LYS A 1176 60.64 82.98 8.09
N THR A 1177 60.31 83.24 9.35
CA THR A 1177 58.94 83.13 9.89
C THR A 1177 57.91 84.07 9.25
N ASP A 1178 58.36 85.07 8.48
CA ASP A 1178 57.53 86.04 7.72
C ASP A 1178 57.46 85.75 6.21
N GLY A 1179 58.07 84.66 5.74
CA GLY A 1179 58.13 84.28 4.32
C GLY A 1179 56.80 83.75 3.77
N LYS A 1180 56.67 83.77 2.45
CA LYS A 1180 55.60 83.08 1.72
C LYS A 1180 56.12 81.82 1.05
N LEU A 1181 55.28 80.79 1.01
CA LEU A 1181 55.58 79.52 0.36
C LEU A 1181 54.49 79.18 -0.65
N TRP A 1182 54.93 78.72 -1.81
CA TRP A 1182 54.09 78.02 -2.76
C TRP A 1182 54.10 76.53 -2.44
N ILE A 1183 52.91 75.93 -2.38
CA ILE A 1183 52.71 74.52 -2.10
C ILE A 1183 52.09 73.88 -3.33
N HIS A 1184 52.74 72.87 -3.87
CA HIS A 1184 52.23 72.06 -4.97
C HIS A 1184 51.84 70.68 -4.43
N ALA A 1185 50.54 70.41 -4.41
CA ALA A 1185 49.95 69.16 -3.95
C ALA A 1185 49.69 68.23 -5.14
N VAL A 1186 50.12 66.97 -5.06
CA VAL A 1186 49.99 65.98 -6.15
C VAL A 1186 49.45 64.66 -5.57
N LYS A 1187 48.31 64.18 -6.07
CA LYS A 1187 47.78 62.86 -5.68
C LYS A 1187 48.68 61.74 -6.19
N ALA A 1188 49.05 60.80 -5.33
CA ALA A 1188 49.97 59.72 -5.67
C ALA A 1188 49.42 58.78 -6.75
N GLN A 1189 48.15 58.39 -6.65
CA GLN A 1189 47.55 57.39 -7.56
C GLN A 1189 47.18 57.94 -8.95
N THR A 1190 46.82 59.22 -9.03
CA THR A 1190 46.29 59.82 -10.27
C THR A 1190 47.19 60.89 -10.87
N GLY A 1191 48.19 61.36 -10.12
CA GLY A 1191 49.07 62.45 -10.53
C GLY A 1191 48.40 63.81 -10.68
N LEU A 1192 47.10 63.90 -10.34
CA LEU A 1192 46.35 65.15 -10.35
C LEU A 1192 46.89 66.10 -9.31
N ASP A 1193 47.10 67.34 -9.72
CA ASP A 1193 47.78 68.34 -8.93
C ASP A 1193 46.91 69.57 -8.62
N ALA A 1194 47.31 70.30 -7.58
CA ALA A 1194 46.79 71.60 -7.22
C ALA A 1194 47.90 72.45 -6.58
N GLY A 1195 48.12 73.65 -7.09
CA GLY A 1195 49.08 74.61 -6.53
C GLY A 1195 48.38 75.73 -5.75
N PHE A 1196 48.90 76.08 -4.59
CA PHE A 1196 48.37 77.17 -3.76
C PHE A 1196 49.44 77.83 -2.90
N GLU A 1197 49.26 79.11 -2.56
CA GLU A 1197 50.19 79.89 -1.72
C GLU A 1197 49.71 79.92 -0.26
N ARG A 1198 50.66 79.86 0.68
CA ARG A 1198 50.43 80.08 2.12
C ARG A 1198 51.55 80.92 2.71
N THR A 1199 51.23 81.75 3.70
CA THR A 1199 52.26 82.44 4.48
C THR A 1199 52.83 81.50 5.55
N LEU A 1200 54.10 81.66 5.94
CA LEU A 1200 54.67 80.83 7.02
C LEU A 1200 53.91 81.03 8.34
N ALA A 1201 53.36 82.22 8.56
CA ALA A 1201 52.52 82.52 9.72
C ALA A 1201 51.22 81.68 9.72
N GLU A 1202 50.58 81.50 8.55
CA GLU A 1202 49.42 80.60 8.41
C GLU A 1202 49.79 79.14 8.67
N LEU A 1203 51.02 78.74 8.36
CA LEU A 1203 51.50 77.37 8.55
C LEU A 1203 52.01 77.10 9.99
N THR A 1204 52.44 78.12 10.75
CA THR A 1204 53.11 77.96 12.07
C THR A 1204 52.31 78.50 13.27
N ALA A 1205 51.18 79.19 13.05
CA ALA A 1205 50.36 79.71 14.14
C ALA A 1205 49.81 78.60 15.04
N SER A 1206 49.98 78.77 16.36
CA SER A 1206 49.60 77.82 17.40
C SER A 1206 48.10 77.54 17.40
N GLY A 1207 47.78 76.33 16.96
CA GLY A 1207 46.70 75.48 17.46
C GLY A 1207 47.25 74.07 17.50
#